data_AF-A0A1V1ZD45-F1
#
_entry.id   AF-A0A1V1ZD45-F1
#
_cell.length_a   1.000
_cell.length_b   1.000
_cell.length_c   1.000
_cell.angle_alpha   90.00
_cell.angle_beta   90.00
_cell.angle_gamma   90.00
#
_symmetry.space_group_name_H-M   'P 1'
#
loop_
_entity.id
_entity.type
_entity.pdbx_description
1 polymer ?
#
loop_
_entity_poly.entity_id
_entity_poly.type
_entity_poly.pdbx_seq_one_letter_code
_entity_poly.pdbx_strand_id
1 'polypeptide(L)'
;MKYFLIQTIVLFIFLIPTNSTAYKVDMHIWIGQQIINDLEDDGKLSFTIKGKTKYISLNQNILNAILSNKAYFLQGNVGPDALPGIYSGQMTIHPGGQNSDWGTGEWLEHMLKNATEPEEIAFTYGYFCHAASDVFAHTYVNLYSGDCFSLMDGETNVEERHVLLEGYISTFLPPMLDINGVNLGSPASNILIEGKPAVPTDFLWRIFLKNKSAINQFKNNDSPHFGLIYDLYNVLGEIAKDDGLAERLHNQIQKIVINMMLEIDLNEEELEKINKLRQNLRDFTNNTINEAQKIESNIKTEMINIFENQNSNINNHLKDSENIIKNIISLTNQKNNLKNKISGYKSQINELKDNIDDLKDRLDDLSPLKRLLSRKLKKKVKKRKKLIRRNKKNIEKAKQDLEKIINSEIPKNYAKLRNELDETLDTAVELLKKENELTQTFVDFLQRFETNENPIAGILIEWQNDIEKSMKNYFMANALAIYNSISSKEAIEPLEEWYTDWLPPILGVPSHLTHLKSTLDEIEELANNLDPVSSKIREIRTEIEDKIKSVTTTELSKFGEYIYCVDFKKFLELSSEKPNSAKLNSEFSKSPSSKKLLKINDISDRVNSEMHINNGAFNENDFNAVYNSIVLSKLSLLNHKEINTLVKKRLYSGKDLATDNVLIRLPKSIDGNHQWLKKAPPQIRTDENYNTTKSYGYDIGFLLWNDKKTRKRFFRKLFKGPLNPSLETPVEYDFEDILPNSYPYRPNKECQFPSYPESNKCN
;
A
#
# COMPACT_ATOMS: atom_id res chain seq x y z
N MET A 1 12.10 19.84 -29.10
CA MET A 1 13.15 19.11 -28.35
C MET A 1 12.66 17.83 -27.69
N LYS A 2 11.50 17.81 -27.01
CA LYS A 2 10.88 16.57 -26.46
C LYS A 2 10.60 15.47 -27.50
N TYR A 3 10.25 15.84 -28.74
CA TYR A 3 10.01 14.86 -29.83
C TYR A 3 11.28 14.33 -30.52
N PHE A 4 12.42 15.01 -30.38
CA PHE A 4 13.68 14.59 -31.02
C PHE A 4 14.46 13.60 -30.13
N LEU A 5 14.26 13.66 -28.81
CA LEU A 5 14.80 12.69 -27.85
C LEU A 5 14.12 11.31 -28.00
N ILE A 6 12.81 11.31 -28.27
CA ILE A 6 12.01 10.09 -28.51
C ILE A 6 12.42 9.40 -29.83
N GLN A 7 12.77 10.16 -30.88
CA GLN A 7 13.19 9.57 -32.16
C GLN A 7 14.65 9.12 -32.21
N THR A 8 15.52 9.64 -31.34
CA THR A 8 16.95 9.24 -31.32
C THR A 8 17.19 7.98 -30.48
N ILE A 9 16.31 7.67 -29.51
CA ILE A 9 16.33 6.42 -28.73
C ILE A 9 15.83 5.22 -29.56
N VAL A 10 14.94 5.46 -30.53
CA VAL A 10 14.38 4.42 -31.43
C VAL A 10 15.41 3.83 -32.41
N LEU A 11 16.56 4.48 -32.64
CA LEU A 11 17.53 4.04 -33.66
C LEU A 11 18.73 3.22 -33.13
N PHE A 12 18.85 3.02 -31.81
CA PHE A 12 19.88 2.16 -31.20
C PHE A 12 19.32 0.87 -30.59
N ILE A 13 18.01 0.64 -30.69
CA ILE A 13 17.30 -0.57 -30.21
C ILE A 13 17.22 -1.58 -31.37
N PHE A 14 18.37 -1.96 -31.91
CA PHE A 14 18.50 -3.14 -32.74
C PHE A 14 19.53 -4.02 -32.05
N LEU A 15 19.11 -5.26 -31.77
CA LEU A 15 19.81 -6.27 -30.99
C LEU A 15 19.63 -6.03 -29.50
N ILE A 16 18.84 -6.87 -28.84
CA ILE A 16 19.20 -7.61 -27.60
C ILE A 16 17.94 -8.41 -27.13
N PRO A 17 18.10 -9.46 -26.28
CA PRO A 17 17.28 -10.67 -26.31
C PRO A 17 16.90 -11.29 -24.92
N THR A 18 16.33 -12.50 -24.90
CA THR A 18 15.14 -12.90 -24.12
C THR A 18 15.25 -14.06 -23.12
N ASN A 19 14.43 -14.09 -22.05
CA ASN A 19 14.35 -15.08 -20.93
C ASN A 19 14.09 -16.57 -21.37
N SER A 20 14.21 -17.58 -20.47
CA SER A 20 13.87 -19.03 -20.61
C SER A 20 13.86 -19.75 -19.26
N THR A 21 12.96 -20.71 -19.07
CA THR A 21 12.84 -21.67 -17.93
C THR A 21 13.82 -22.86 -18.06
N ALA A 22 13.72 -23.92 -17.20
CA ALA A 22 14.50 -25.20 -17.23
C ALA A 22 13.71 -26.43 -17.68
N TYR A 23 12.46 -26.49 -17.25
CA TYR A 23 11.42 -27.27 -17.88
C TYR A 23 10.36 -26.28 -18.29
N LYS A 24 9.70 -26.56 -19.40
CA LYS A 24 8.51 -25.79 -19.73
C LYS A 24 7.46 -26.00 -18.64
N VAL A 25 6.72 -24.95 -18.34
CA VAL A 25 5.81 -24.87 -17.18
C VAL A 25 4.77 -26.00 -17.13
N ASP A 26 4.34 -26.50 -18.28
CA ASP A 26 3.42 -27.63 -18.37
C ASP A 26 4.00 -28.93 -17.80
N MET A 27 5.30 -29.16 -17.93
CA MET A 27 5.99 -30.29 -17.31
C MET A 27 6.04 -30.16 -15.78
N HIS A 28 6.25 -28.96 -15.23
CA HIS A 28 6.19 -28.75 -13.79
C HIS A 28 4.81 -29.08 -13.22
N ILE A 29 3.75 -28.59 -13.87
CA ILE A 29 2.36 -28.89 -13.48
C ILE A 29 2.11 -30.40 -13.57
N TRP A 30 2.56 -31.05 -14.64
CA TRP A 30 2.41 -32.50 -14.80
C TRP A 30 3.16 -33.29 -13.73
N ILE A 31 4.38 -32.88 -13.34
CA ILE A 31 5.12 -33.46 -12.21
C ILE A 31 4.32 -33.29 -10.92
N GLY A 32 3.78 -32.09 -10.66
CA GLY A 32 2.90 -31.82 -9.53
C GLY A 32 1.69 -32.76 -9.48
N GLN A 33 1.08 -33.05 -10.63
CA GLN A 33 -0.02 -34.01 -10.71
C GLN A 33 0.43 -35.44 -10.35
N GLN A 34 1.65 -35.86 -10.70
CA GLN A 34 2.18 -37.16 -10.27
C GLN A 34 2.31 -37.25 -8.73
N ILE A 35 2.60 -36.12 -8.07
CA ILE A 35 2.63 -36.05 -6.60
C ILE A 35 1.21 -36.16 -6.02
N ILE A 36 0.25 -35.44 -6.60
CA ILE A 36 -1.16 -35.54 -6.20
C ILE A 36 -1.64 -36.99 -6.32
N ASN A 37 -1.39 -37.64 -7.46
CA ASN A 37 -1.79 -39.02 -7.71
C ASN A 37 -1.24 -39.97 -6.63
N ASP A 38 0.02 -39.79 -6.22
CA ASP A 38 0.64 -40.61 -5.17
C ASP A 38 -0.08 -40.43 -3.81
N LEU A 39 -0.46 -39.20 -3.49
CA LEU A 39 -1.13 -38.87 -2.22
C LEU A 39 -2.61 -39.27 -2.18
N GLU A 40 -3.31 -39.28 -3.32
CA GLU A 40 -4.74 -39.57 -3.39
C GLU A 40 -5.12 -41.01 -3.05
N ASP A 41 -4.20 -41.96 -3.23
CA ASP A 41 -4.45 -43.39 -2.94
C ASP A 41 -4.67 -43.61 -1.43
N ASP A 42 -3.64 -43.29 -0.65
CA ASP A 42 -3.56 -43.68 0.75
C ASP A 42 -2.90 -42.61 1.64
N GLY A 43 -2.73 -41.40 1.12
CA GLY A 43 -2.06 -40.29 1.80
C GLY A 43 -0.55 -40.48 1.98
N LYS A 44 0.09 -41.37 1.21
CA LYS A 44 1.52 -41.66 1.32
C LYS A 44 2.26 -41.36 0.02
N LEU A 45 3.56 -41.09 0.17
CA LEU A 45 4.48 -40.98 -0.96
C LEU A 45 5.22 -42.30 -1.18
N SER A 46 5.30 -42.73 -2.44
CA SER A 46 5.95 -43.94 -2.89
C SER A 46 7.36 -43.68 -3.44
N PHE A 47 8.32 -44.46 -2.96
CA PHE A 47 9.74 -44.40 -3.34
C PHE A 47 10.24 -45.80 -3.72
N THR A 48 10.76 -45.95 -4.94
CA THR A 48 11.37 -47.20 -5.39
C THR A 48 12.85 -47.21 -5.04
N ILE A 49 13.23 -48.06 -4.08
CA ILE A 49 14.63 -48.17 -3.62
C ILE A 49 15.07 -49.63 -3.76
N LYS A 50 16.07 -49.89 -4.62
CA LYS A 50 16.56 -51.25 -4.93
C LYS A 50 15.44 -52.18 -5.43
N GLY A 51 14.58 -51.66 -6.30
CA GLY A 51 13.42 -52.39 -6.84
C GLY A 51 12.33 -52.71 -5.82
N LYS A 52 12.34 -52.05 -4.65
CA LYS A 52 11.31 -52.22 -3.61
C LYS A 52 10.55 -50.92 -3.34
N THR A 53 9.22 -51.07 -3.37
CA THR A 53 8.16 -50.22 -2.83
C THR A 53 8.42 -49.66 -1.42
N LYS A 54 8.68 -48.37 -1.19
CA LYS A 54 8.62 -47.77 0.15
C LYS A 54 7.59 -46.66 0.20
N TYR A 55 6.66 -46.76 1.14
CA TYR A 55 5.61 -45.76 1.36
C TYR A 55 5.89 -44.97 2.63
N ILE A 56 5.78 -43.65 2.55
CA ILE A 56 5.98 -42.72 3.66
C ILE A 56 4.73 -41.87 3.83
N SER A 57 4.07 -41.97 4.97
CA SER A 57 2.94 -41.09 5.29
C SER A 57 3.41 -39.66 5.43
N LEU A 58 2.68 -38.75 4.78
CA LEU A 58 2.94 -37.32 4.86
C LEU A 58 2.31 -36.73 6.14
N ASN A 59 2.87 -35.64 6.63
CA ASN A 59 2.23 -34.84 7.67
C ASN A 59 0.79 -34.46 7.26
N GLN A 60 -0.18 -34.72 8.15
CA GLN A 60 -1.60 -34.56 7.84
C GLN A 60 -1.98 -33.13 7.44
N ASN A 61 -1.33 -32.10 7.99
CA ASN A 61 -1.62 -30.71 7.64
C ASN A 61 -1.20 -30.41 6.20
N ILE A 62 -0.03 -30.90 5.78
CA ILE A 62 0.48 -30.75 4.41
C ILE A 62 -0.42 -31.54 3.45
N LEU A 63 -0.74 -32.79 3.79
CA LEU A 63 -1.62 -33.65 3.00
C LEU A 63 -2.99 -33.00 2.76
N ASN A 64 -3.63 -32.51 3.82
CA ASN A 64 -4.94 -31.86 3.74
C ASN A 64 -4.88 -30.57 2.92
N ALA A 65 -3.84 -29.75 3.12
CA ALA A 65 -3.63 -28.52 2.37
C ALA A 65 -3.55 -28.80 0.87
N ILE A 66 -2.71 -29.75 0.45
CA ILE A 66 -2.51 -30.10 -0.97
C ILE A 66 -3.79 -30.69 -1.58
N LEU A 67 -4.37 -31.72 -0.96
CA LEU A 67 -5.51 -32.43 -1.56
C LEU A 67 -6.78 -31.58 -1.61
N SER A 68 -6.96 -30.65 -0.67
CA SER A 68 -8.10 -29.73 -0.66
C SER A 68 -7.89 -28.52 -1.58
N ASN A 69 -6.65 -28.18 -1.94
CA ASN A 69 -6.29 -26.99 -2.72
C ASN A 69 -5.37 -27.34 -3.90
N LYS A 70 -5.71 -28.38 -4.66
CA LYS A 70 -4.88 -28.92 -5.75
C LYS A 70 -4.48 -27.86 -6.77
N ALA A 71 -5.40 -27.00 -7.20
CA ALA A 71 -5.10 -25.94 -8.17
C ALA A 71 -4.04 -24.97 -7.65
N TYR A 72 -4.07 -24.60 -6.36
CA TYR A 72 -3.03 -23.78 -5.73
C TYR A 72 -1.68 -24.52 -5.66
N PHE A 73 -1.68 -25.82 -5.33
CA PHE A 73 -0.45 -26.64 -5.36
C PHE A 73 0.14 -26.72 -6.77
N LEU A 74 -0.68 -26.96 -7.80
CA LEU A 74 -0.23 -26.99 -9.19
C LEU A 74 0.23 -25.60 -9.68
N GLN A 75 -0.45 -24.52 -9.29
CA GLN A 75 0.02 -23.16 -9.57
C GLN A 75 1.35 -22.86 -8.87
N GLY A 76 1.56 -23.40 -7.66
CA GLY A 76 2.85 -23.35 -6.98
C GLY A 76 3.95 -24.08 -7.75
N ASN A 77 3.65 -25.18 -8.46
CA ASN A 77 4.62 -25.89 -9.31
C ASN A 77 5.08 -25.03 -10.51
N VAL A 78 4.29 -24.05 -10.94
CA VAL A 78 4.78 -23.03 -11.90
C VAL A 78 5.89 -22.19 -11.24
N GLY A 79 5.71 -21.83 -9.97
CA GLY A 79 6.76 -21.29 -9.14
C GLY A 79 7.36 -19.95 -9.62
N PRO A 80 8.68 -19.76 -9.48
CA PRO A 80 9.43 -18.58 -9.92
C PRO A 80 9.38 -18.32 -11.42
N ASP A 81 8.95 -19.27 -12.25
CA ASP A 81 8.77 -19.00 -13.68
C ASP A 81 7.67 -17.97 -13.93
N ALA A 82 6.72 -17.82 -13.01
CA ALA A 82 5.65 -16.83 -13.08
C ALA A 82 5.64 -15.84 -11.90
N LEU A 83 5.94 -16.30 -10.68
CA LEU A 83 5.58 -15.60 -9.45
C LEU A 83 6.81 -15.37 -8.56
N PRO A 84 6.99 -14.21 -7.92
CA PRO A 84 6.10 -13.03 -7.87
C PRO A 84 6.10 -12.16 -9.14
N GLY A 85 6.82 -12.58 -10.16
CA GLY A 85 6.85 -11.94 -11.47
C GLY A 85 7.93 -12.65 -12.26
N ILE A 86 7.67 -12.90 -13.54
CA ILE A 86 8.55 -13.68 -14.41
C ILE A 86 9.98 -13.13 -14.34
N TYR A 87 10.15 -11.81 -14.48
CA TYR A 87 11.47 -11.19 -14.41
C TYR A 87 12.16 -11.42 -13.04
N SER A 88 11.48 -11.13 -11.92
CA SER A 88 12.09 -11.26 -10.59
C SER A 88 12.35 -12.71 -10.19
N GLY A 89 11.52 -13.62 -10.65
CA GLY A 89 11.71 -15.05 -10.45
C GLY A 89 12.97 -15.55 -11.15
N GLN A 90 13.09 -15.25 -12.45
CA GLN A 90 14.23 -15.63 -13.30
C GLN A 90 15.54 -14.90 -12.96
N MET A 91 15.48 -13.68 -12.43
CA MET A 91 16.66 -12.85 -12.18
C MET A 91 17.12 -12.81 -10.72
N THR A 92 16.33 -13.33 -9.79
CA THR A 92 16.67 -13.22 -8.35
C THR A 92 16.40 -14.51 -7.59
N ILE A 93 15.29 -15.20 -7.84
CA ILE A 93 14.94 -16.41 -7.08
C ILE A 93 15.61 -17.65 -7.68
N HIS A 94 15.60 -17.78 -9.01
CA HIS A 94 16.24 -18.85 -9.80
C HIS A 94 17.77 -18.88 -9.63
N PRO A 95 18.50 -17.78 -9.92
CA PRO A 95 19.95 -17.77 -9.82
C PRO A 95 20.40 -17.81 -8.36
N GLY A 96 19.55 -17.30 -7.46
CA GLY A 96 19.91 -17.02 -6.09
C GLY A 96 20.92 -15.89 -5.98
N GLY A 97 20.97 -15.27 -4.80
CA GLY A 97 21.90 -14.20 -4.51
C GLY A 97 23.34 -14.67 -4.37
N GLN A 98 24.29 -13.79 -4.69
CA GLN A 98 25.71 -14.05 -4.45
C GLN A 98 26.10 -13.70 -3.00
N ASN A 99 27.19 -14.29 -2.51
CA ASN A 99 27.72 -13.98 -1.17
C ASN A 99 26.68 -14.14 -0.04
N SER A 100 26.32 -13.04 0.64
CA SER A 100 25.39 -12.95 1.78
C SER A 100 23.91 -12.82 1.39
N ASP A 101 23.61 -12.69 0.10
CA ASP A 101 22.24 -12.62 -0.39
C ASP A 101 21.58 -14.01 -0.37
N TRP A 102 20.25 -14.03 -0.36
CA TRP A 102 19.45 -15.25 -0.28
C TRP A 102 19.58 -16.07 -1.57
N GLY A 103 19.99 -17.32 -1.43
CA GLY A 103 19.81 -18.33 -2.46
C GLY A 103 18.36 -18.81 -2.54
N THR A 104 18.09 -19.66 -3.52
CA THR A 104 16.76 -20.26 -3.72
C THR A 104 16.26 -20.97 -2.46
N GLY A 105 17.13 -21.68 -1.74
CA GLY A 105 16.80 -22.37 -0.49
C GLY A 105 16.28 -21.44 0.62
N GLU A 106 16.86 -20.24 0.78
CA GLU A 106 16.36 -19.25 1.75
C GLU A 106 15.03 -18.62 1.30
N TRP A 107 14.82 -18.42 0.00
CA TRP A 107 13.50 -18.00 -0.51
C TRP A 107 12.42 -19.03 -0.18
N LEU A 108 12.69 -20.32 -0.36
CA LEU A 108 11.79 -21.41 0.01
C LEU A 108 11.51 -21.45 1.52
N GLU A 109 12.54 -21.29 2.36
CA GLU A 109 12.38 -21.19 3.82
C GLU A 109 11.51 -20.00 4.21
N HIS A 110 11.72 -18.84 3.58
CA HIS A 110 10.93 -17.64 3.81
C HIS A 110 9.46 -17.85 3.45
N MET A 111 9.15 -18.47 2.30
CA MET A 111 7.77 -18.79 1.93
C MET A 111 7.13 -19.74 2.95
N LEU A 112 7.79 -20.85 3.28
CA LEU A 112 7.27 -21.86 4.20
C LEU A 112 7.03 -21.31 5.61
N LYS A 113 7.90 -20.41 6.09
CA LYS A 113 7.75 -19.78 7.41
C LYS A 113 6.54 -18.85 7.50
N ASN A 114 6.12 -18.27 6.37
CA ASN A 114 5.08 -17.25 6.33
C ASN A 114 3.73 -17.77 5.80
N ALA A 115 3.67 -18.98 5.26
CA ALA A 115 2.41 -19.62 4.86
C ALA A 115 1.59 -20.02 6.09
N THR A 116 0.35 -19.55 6.14
CA THR A 116 -0.55 -19.69 7.30
C THR A 116 -1.86 -20.35 6.92
N GLU A 117 -2.42 -20.06 5.76
CA GLU A 117 -3.68 -20.64 5.28
C GLU A 117 -3.45 -21.91 4.44
N PRO A 118 -4.41 -22.85 4.37
CA PRO A 118 -4.26 -24.10 3.63
C PRO A 118 -3.86 -23.93 2.15
N GLU A 119 -4.41 -22.94 1.46
CA GLU A 119 -4.07 -22.60 0.08
C GLU A 119 -2.65 -22.03 -0.06
N GLU A 120 -2.19 -21.24 0.92
CA GLU A 120 -0.82 -20.71 0.96
C GLU A 120 0.19 -21.85 1.19
N ILE A 121 -0.15 -22.80 2.06
CA ILE A 121 0.66 -24.00 2.34
C ILE A 121 0.73 -24.87 1.08
N ALA A 122 -0.40 -25.13 0.43
CA ALA A 122 -0.45 -25.90 -0.81
C ALA A 122 0.38 -25.24 -1.92
N PHE A 123 0.19 -23.94 -2.15
CA PHE A 123 0.97 -23.16 -3.10
C PHE A 123 2.47 -23.21 -2.79
N THR A 124 2.85 -23.04 -1.52
CA THR A 124 4.26 -23.06 -1.10
C THR A 124 4.91 -24.43 -1.35
N TYR A 125 4.25 -25.54 -1.03
CA TYR A 125 4.80 -26.86 -1.33
C TYR A 125 4.84 -27.16 -2.83
N GLY A 126 3.94 -26.57 -3.62
CA GLY A 126 4.07 -26.56 -5.08
C GLY A 126 5.35 -25.85 -5.53
N TYR A 127 5.66 -24.70 -4.93
CA TYR A 127 6.88 -23.94 -5.19
C TYR A 127 8.15 -24.71 -4.81
N PHE A 128 8.09 -25.53 -3.75
CA PHE A 128 9.16 -26.49 -3.42
C PHE A 128 9.27 -27.58 -4.49
N CYS A 129 8.17 -28.09 -5.04
CA CYS A 129 8.21 -29.09 -6.12
C CYS A 129 8.86 -28.52 -7.38
N HIS A 130 8.54 -27.27 -7.74
CA HIS A 130 9.23 -26.55 -8.83
C HIS A 130 10.76 -26.56 -8.63
N ALA A 131 11.23 -26.06 -7.50
CA ALA A 131 12.67 -25.98 -7.22
C ALA A 131 13.32 -27.37 -7.15
N ALA A 132 12.60 -28.39 -6.66
CA ALA A 132 13.06 -29.78 -6.68
C ALA A 132 13.20 -30.32 -8.11
N SER A 133 12.23 -30.07 -8.98
CA SER A 133 12.29 -30.52 -10.38
C SER A 133 13.49 -29.90 -11.10
N ASP A 134 13.76 -28.63 -10.84
CA ASP A 134 14.80 -27.86 -11.53
C ASP A 134 16.22 -28.22 -11.17
N VAL A 135 16.46 -28.77 -9.97
CA VAL A 135 17.77 -29.34 -9.61
C VAL A 135 18.24 -30.38 -10.64
N PHE A 136 17.34 -31.24 -11.11
CA PHE A 136 17.68 -32.24 -12.12
C PHE A 136 17.43 -31.75 -13.55
N ALA A 137 16.40 -30.92 -13.77
CA ALA A 137 16.10 -30.35 -15.08
C ALA A 137 17.24 -29.48 -15.60
N HIS A 138 17.68 -28.48 -14.83
CA HIS A 138 18.82 -27.64 -15.23
C HIS A 138 20.11 -28.44 -15.35
N THR A 139 20.33 -29.47 -14.52
CA THR A 139 21.50 -30.32 -14.73
C THR A 139 21.48 -30.97 -16.12
N TYR A 140 20.31 -31.48 -16.54
CA TYR A 140 20.12 -32.09 -17.85
C TYR A 140 20.22 -31.06 -18.99
N VAL A 141 19.54 -29.92 -18.87
CA VAL A 141 19.48 -28.90 -19.92
C VAL A 141 20.82 -28.17 -20.05
N ASN A 142 21.46 -27.75 -18.94
CA ASN A 142 22.73 -27.02 -18.96
C ASN A 142 23.86 -27.82 -19.62
N LEU A 143 23.83 -29.15 -19.52
CA LEU A 143 24.83 -30.01 -20.18
C LEU A 143 24.70 -29.95 -21.71
N TYR A 144 23.48 -29.85 -22.23
CA TYR A 144 23.24 -29.71 -23.67
C TYR A 144 23.38 -28.26 -24.16
N SER A 145 22.74 -27.31 -23.47
CA SER A 145 22.77 -25.89 -23.82
C SER A 145 24.18 -25.31 -23.69
N GLY A 146 24.92 -25.81 -22.71
CA GLY A 146 26.33 -25.51 -22.44
C GLY A 146 26.54 -24.52 -21.31
N ASP A 147 25.54 -23.82 -20.80
CA ASP A 147 25.71 -22.91 -19.66
C ASP A 147 24.44 -22.90 -18.81
N CYS A 148 24.48 -22.21 -17.66
CA CYS A 148 23.26 -21.84 -16.98
C CYS A 148 22.55 -20.76 -17.79
N PHE A 149 21.24 -20.70 -17.62
CA PHE A 149 20.43 -19.63 -18.17
C PHE A 149 20.87 -18.26 -17.61
N SER A 150 21.13 -17.26 -18.47
CA SER A 150 21.50 -15.91 -18.01
C SER A 150 21.17 -14.82 -19.04
N LEU A 151 20.42 -13.81 -18.62
CA LEU A 151 20.04 -12.70 -19.50
C LEU A 151 21.00 -11.52 -19.48
N MET A 152 21.85 -11.48 -18.46
CA MET A 152 22.68 -10.33 -18.16
C MET A 152 24.10 -10.47 -18.71
N ASP A 153 24.41 -11.58 -19.41
CA ASP A 153 25.75 -11.84 -19.95
C ASP A 153 25.96 -11.34 -21.39
N GLY A 154 24.92 -10.76 -22.01
CA GLY A 154 25.01 -10.07 -23.29
C GLY A 154 24.95 -10.98 -24.52
N GLU A 155 24.62 -12.26 -24.38
CA GLU A 155 24.32 -13.17 -25.50
C GLU A 155 23.08 -14.05 -25.20
N THR A 156 22.49 -14.70 -26.22
CA THR A 156 21.27 -15.52 -26.04
C THR A 156 21.32 -16.93 -26.60
N ASN A 157 22.48 -17.38 -27.04
CA ASN A 157 22.52 -18.69 -27.70
C ASN A 157 22.32 -19.86 -26.72
N VAL A 158 22.67 -19.69 -25.44
CA VAL A 158 22.39 -20.71 -24.42
C VAL A 158 20.90 -20.69 -24.10
N GLU A 159 20.37 -19.49 -23.96
CA GLU A 159 19.00 -19.16 -23.61
C GLU A 159 18.04 -19.71 -24.68
N GLU A 160 18.31 -19.47 -25.97
CA GLU A 160 17.57 -20.05 -27.09
C GLU A 160 17.66 -21.59 -27.09
N ARG A 161 18.83 -22.18 -26.78
CA ARG A 161 18.99 -23.63 -26.66
C ARG A 161 18.19 -24.22 -25.49
N HIS A 162 18.10 -23.51 -24.37
CA HIS A 162 17.25 -23.87 -23.22
C HIS A 162 15.78 -23.96 -23.64
N VAL A 163 15.20 -22.83 -24.09
CA VAL A 163 13.77 -22.78 -24.45
C VAL A 163 13.42 -23.86 -25.46
N LEU A 164 14.26 -24.02 -26.49
CA LEU A 164 14.01 -24.98 -27.55
C LEU A 164 14.09 -26.42 -27.07
N LEU A 165 15.08 -26.76 -26.24
CA LEU A 165 15.20 -28.13 -25.70
C LEU A 165 14.02 -28.47 -24.81
N GLU A 166 13.62 -27.55 -23.93
CA GLU A 166 12.52 -27.74 -23.00
C GLU A 166 11.18 -27.80 -23.69
N GLY A 167 10.95 -26.87 -24.62
CA GLY A 167 9.77 -26.88 -25.48
C GLY A 167 9.68 -28.17 -26.27
N TYR A 168 10.82 -28.71 -26.74
CA TYR A 168 10.85 -29.98 -27.48
C TYR A 168 10.45 -31.15 -26.60
N ILE A 169 11.02 -31.25 -25.38
CA ILE A 169 10.65 -32.28 -24.40
C ILE A 169 9.15 -32.20 -24.06
N SER A 170 8.62 -30.98 -23.85
CA SER A 170 7.20 -30.73 -23.58
C SER A 170 6.28 -31.22 -24.71
N THR A 171 6.73 -31.26 -25.97
CA THR A 171 5.91 -31.83 -27.07
C THR A 171 5.63 -33.33 -26.92
N PHE A 172 6.39 -34.03 -26.09
CA PHE A 172 6.23 -35.45 -25.76
C PHE A 172 5.67 -35.68 -24.35
N LEU A 173 5.08 -34.66 -23.73
CA LEU A 173 4.48 -34.79 -22.40
C LEU A 173 3.36 -35.85 -22.40
N PRO A 174 3.39 -36.84 -21.49
CA PRO A 174 2.29 -37.77 -21.32
C PRO A 174 0.97 -37.07 -21.01
N PRO A 175 -0.18 -37.68 -21.35
CA PRO A 175 -1.46 -37.14 -20.91
C PRO A 175 -1.46 -37.01 -19.38
N MET A 176 -2.04 -35.91 -18.90
CA MET A 176 -2.17 -35.69 -17.47
C MET A 176 -3.39 -36.46 -16.97
N LEU A 177 -3.15 -37.50 -16.18
CA LEU A 177 -4.18 -38.41 -15.67
C LEU A 177 -4.31 -38.28 -14.16
N ASP A 178 -5.52 -38.53 -13.63
CA ASP A 178 -5.72 -38.80 -12.20
C ASP A 178 -5.27 -40.23 -11.82
N ILE A 179 -5.36 -40.57 -10.53
CA ILE A 179 -5.02 -41.91 -10.04
C ILE A 179 -5.85 -43.05 -10.68
N ASN A 180 -7.05 -42.76 -11.18
CA ASN A 180 -7.92 -43.74 -11.83
C ASN A 180 -7.68 -43.83 -13.36
N GLY A 181 -6.72 -43.06 -13.89
CA GLY A 181 -6.42 -42.99 -15.32
C GLY A 181 -7.37 -42.09 -16.11
N VAL A 182 -8.18 -41.25 -15.44
CA VAL A 182 -9.05 -40.27 -16.09
C VAL A 182 -8.20 -39.12 -16.60
N ASN A 183 -8.39 -38.75 -17.87
CA ASN A 183 -7.70 -37.62 -18.46
C ASN A 183 -8.23 -36.29 -17.90
N LEU A 184 -7.34 -35.51 -17.29
CA LEU A 184 -7.62 -34.22 -16.66
C LEU A 184 -7.55 -33.03 -17.63
N GLY A 185 -7.26 -33.28 -18.91
CA GLY A 185 -7.08 -32.25 -19.93
C GLY A 185 -5.65 -31.72 -19.95
N SER A 186 -5.49 -30.46 -20.37
CA SER A 186 -4.17 -29.85 -20.44
C SER A 186 -3.67 -29.45 -19.04
N PRO A 187 -2.35 -29.43 -18.81
CA PRO A 187 -1.78 -28.89 -17.57
C PRO A 187 -2.30 -27.47 -17.26
N ALA A 188 -2.40 -26.62 -18.28
CA ALA A 188 -2.91 -25.26 -18.16
C ALA A 188 -4.30 -25.16 -17.53
N SER A 189 -5.26 -26.04 -17.87
CA SER A 189 -6.62 -25.94 -17.33
C SER A 189 -6.72 -26.31 -15.84
N ASN A 190 -5.72 -26.99 -15.29
CA ASN A 190 -5.77 -27.54 -13.92
C ASN A 190 -5.17 -26.61 -12.86
N ILE A 191 -4.62 -25.47 -13.27
CA ILE A 191 -4.17 -24.40 -12.37
C ILE A 191 -5.23 -23.31 -12.18
N LEU A 192 -6.43 -23.48 -12.75
CA LEU A 192 -7.49 -22.48 -12.72
C LEU A 192 -8.55 -22.77 -11.65
N ILE A 193 -9.04 -21.73 -11.00
CA ILE A 193 -10.26 -21.69 -10.17
C ILE A 193 -11.18 -20.65 -10.79
N GLU A 194 -12.40 -21.07 -11.15
CA GLU A 194 -13.39 -20.18 -11.78
C GLU A 194 -12.85 -19.43 -13.02
N GLY A 195 -11.96 -20.10 -13.77
CA GLY A 195 -11.34 -19.54 -14.98
C GLY A 195 -10.16 -18.60 -14.76
N LYS A 196 -9.69 -18.42 -13.51
CA LYS A 196 -8.52 -17.60 -13.17
C LYS A 196 -7.41 -18.45 -12.53
N PRO A 197 -6.12 -18.14 -12.75
CA PRO A 197 -5.02 -18.80 -12.06
C PRO A 197 -5.19 -18.81 -10.54
N ALA A 198 -4.93 -19.95 -9.90
CA ALA A 198 -5.05 -20.16 -8.46
C ALA A 198 -3.87 -19.52 -7.71
N VAL A 199 -3.79 -18.19 -7.73
CA VAL A 199 -2.70 -17.41 -7.14
C VAL A 199 -3.14 -16.79 -5.82
N PRO A 200 -2.46 -17.08 -4.69
CA PRO A 200 -2.76 -16.45 -3.41
C PRO A 200 -2.13 -15.04 -3.37
N THR A 201 -2.73 -14.06 -4.05
CA THR A 201 -2.11 -12.74 -4.26
C THR A 201 -1.81 -11.98 -2.97
N ASP A 202 -2.64 -12.14 -1.94
CA ASP A 202 -2.42 -11.52 -0.63
C ASP A 202 -1.19 -12.09 0.09
N PHE A 203 -0.98 -13.41 -0.04
CA PHE A 203 0.22 -14.08 0.45
C PHE A 203 1.47 -13.53 -0.24
N LEU A 204 1.47 -13.46 -1.58
CA LEU A 204 2.60 -12.96 -2.37
C LEU A 204 2.92 -11.50 -2.02
N TRP A 205 1.90 -10.65 -1.90
CA TRP A 205 2.06 -9.26 -1.46
C TRP A 205 2.71 -9.17 -0.08
N ARG A 206 2.21 -9.96 0.87
CA ARG A 206 2.70 -10.00 2.25
C ARG A 206 4.17 -10.45 2.33
N ILE A 207 4.56 -11.48 1.60
CA ILE A 207 5.89 -12.08 1.74
C ILE A 207 6.95 -11.44 0.84
N PHE A 208 6.60 -10.92 -0.33
CA PHE A 208 7.57 -10.35 -1.26
C PHE A 208 7.65 -8.83 -1.20
N LEU A 209 6.53 -8.15 -0.96
CA LEU A 209 6.49 -6.68 -0.97
C LEU A 209 6.38 -6.05 0.42
N LYS A 210 5.62 -6.63 1.37
CA LYS A 210 5.54 -6.06 2.74
C LYS A 210 6.65 -6.55 3.68
N ASN A 211 7.41 -7.58 3.31
CA ASN A 211 8.47 -8.09 4.14
C ASN A 211 9.81 -7.38 3.87
N LYS A 212 10.33 -6.68 4.89
CA LYS A 212 11.60 -5.94 4.80
C LYS A 212 12.80 -6.80 4.39
N SER A 213 12.89 -8.04 4.86
CA SER A 213 13.99 -8.94 4.52
C SER A 213 13.96 -9.32 3.05
N ALA A 214 12.79 -9.71 2.53
CA ALA A 214 12.60 -10.02 1.11
C ALA A 214 12.89 -8.80 0.21
N ILE A 215 12.37 -7.62 0.58
CA ILE A 215 12.64 -6.39 -0.17
C ILE A 215 14.12 -6.04 -0.23
N ASN A 216 14.85 -6.20 0.89
CA ASN A 216 16.30 -5.97 0.88
C ASN A 216 17.02 -6.92 -0.08
N GLN A 217 16.56 -8.17 -0.21
CA GLN A 217 17.09 -9.07 -1.22
C GLN A 217 16.81 -8.56 -2.63
N PHE A 218 15.59 -8.15 -2.95
CA PHE A 218 15.28 -7.61 -4.28
C PHE A 218 16.06 -6.33 -4.62
N LYS A 219 16.26 -5.43 -3.64
CA LYS A 219 17.05 -4.21 -3.82
C LYS A 219 18.53 -4.46 -4.11
N ASN A 220 19.10 -5.51 -3.53
CA ASN A 220 20.51 -5.84 -3.66
C ASN A 220 20.81 -6.72 -4.88
N ASN A 221 19.77 -7.27 -5.53
CA ASN A 221 19.88 -8.13 -6.70
C ASN A 221 19.25 -7.46 -7.94
N ASP A 222 19.12 -8.20 -9.03
CA ASP A 222 18.69 -7.69 -10.34
C ASP A 222 17.19 -7.34 -10.44
N SER A 223 16.49 -7.16 -9.31
CA SER A 223 15.05 -6.83 -9.23
C SER A 223 14.73 -5.57 -8.40
N PRO A 224 15.39 -4.42 -8.66
CA PRO A 224 15.27 -3.22 -7.82
C PRO A 224 13.86 -2.61 -7.81
N HIS A 225 13.04 -2.91 -8.82
CA HIS A 225 11.70 -2.36 -8.99
C HIS A 225 10.76 -2.70 -7.82
N PHE A 226 10.85 -3.90 -7.22
CA PHE A 226 10.08 -4.23 -6.00
C PHE A 226 10.51 -3.36 -4.81
N GLY A 227 11.79 -3.04 -4.70
CA GLY A 227 12.31 -2.11 -3.71
C GLY A 227 11.74 -0.71 -3.86
N LEU A 228 11.65 -0.21 -5.09
CA LEU A 228 11.08 1.11 -5.39
C LEU A 228 9.59 1.18 -5.08
N ILE A 229 8.84 0.13 -5.43
CA ILE A 229 7.40 0.04 -5.14
C ILE A 229 7.16 0.01 -3.62
N TYR A 230 7.97 -0.74 -2.88
CA TYR A 230 7.93 -0.76 -1.43
C TYR A 230 8.27 0.62 -0.82
N ASP A 231 9.31 1.28 -1.33
CA ASP A 231 9.70 2.60 -0.81
C ASP A 231 8.61 3.64 -1.06
N LEU A 232 8.02 3.67 -2.26
CA LEU A 232 6.86 4.51 -2.54
C LEU A 232 5.69 4.19 -1.61
N TYR A 233 5.32 2.91 -1.49
CA TYR A 233 4.25 2.48 -0.59
C TYR A 233 4.49 2.97 0.84
N ASN A 234 5.70 2.85 1.39
CA ASN A 234 5.97 3.30 2.76
C ASN A 234 6.02 4.82 2.90
N VAL A 235 6.61 5.53 1.93
CA VAL A 235 6.66 7.00 1.97
C VAL A 235 5.25 7.59 2.00
N LEU A 236 4.33 7.06 1.17
CA LEU A 236 2.93 7.48 1.20
C LEU A 236 2.29 7.25 2.57
N GLY A 237 2.52 6.06 3.16
CA GLY A 237 2.02 5.74 4.49
C GLY A 237 2.61 6.62 5.59
N GLU A 238 3.91 6.93 5.53
CA GLU A 238 4.56 7.83 6.49
C GLU A 238 4.05 9.27 6.38
N ILE A 239 3.76 9.75 5.18
CA ILE A 239 3.15 11.06 4.96
C ILE A 239 1.72 11.07 5.52
N ALA A 240 0.98 9.98 5.37
CA ALA A 240 -0.43 9.85 5.72
C ALA A 240 -0.73 9.48 7.20
N LYS A 241 0.29 9.23 8.03
CA LYS A 241 0.10 8.97 9.48
C LYS A 241 -0.63 10.13 10.17
N ASP A 242 -1.27 9.82 11.30
CA ASP A 242 -1.94 10.78 12.18
C ASP A 242 -1.01 11.89 12.70
N ASP A 243 0.30 11.67 12.75
CA ASP A 243 1.33 12.67 13.08
C ASP A 243 2.21 13.05 11.88
N GLY A 244 1.79 12.64 10.68
CA GLY A 244 2.50 12.77 9.41
C GLY A 244 2.41 14.16 8.79
N LEU A 245 3.00 14.30 7.60
CA LEU A 245 2.99 15.57 6.86
C LEU A 245 1.60 15.94 6.35
N ALA A 246 0.76 14.95 6.01
CA ALA A 246 -0.62 15.18 5.62
C ALA A 246 -1.43 15.80 6.76
N GLU A 247 -1.24 15.34 8.00
CA GLU A 247 -1.91 15.93 9.18
C GLU A 247 -1.41 17.33 9.46
N ARG A 248 -0.10 17.54 9.42
CA ARG A 248 0.48 18.89 9.56
C ARG A 248 -0.09 19.86 8.52
N LEU A 249 -0.22 19.43 7.26
CA LEU A 249 -0.79 20.25 6.20
C LEU A 249 -2.28 20.54 6.43
N HIS A 250 -3.06 19.50 6.75
CA HIS A 250 -4.48 19.61 7.08
C HIS A 250 -4.73 20.59 8.23
N ASN A 251 -3.93 20.51 9.29
CA ASN A 251 -4.01 21.41 10.45
C ASN A 251 -3.72 22.87 10.09
N GLN A 252 -2.73 23.14 9.22
CA GLN A 252 -2.48 24.50 8.75
C GLN A 252 -3.63 25.02 7.88
N ILE A 253 -4.20 24.18 7.00
CA ILE A 253 -5.37 24.56 6.19
C ILE A 253 -6.56 24.87 7.09
N GLN A 254 -6.83 24.05 8.11
CA GLN A 254 -7.89 24.31 9.08
C GLN A 254 -7.69 25.64 9.81
N LYS A 255 -6.46 25.98 10.23
CA LYS A 255 -6.16 27.29 10.83
C LYS A 255 -6.48 28.44 9.89
N ILE A 256 -6.13 28.32 8.61
CA ILE A 256 -6.48 29.35 7.61
C ILE A 256 -7.99 29.48 7.48
N VAL A 257 -8.70 28.36 7.29
CA VAL A 257 -10.16 28.38 7.12
C VAL A 257 -10.83 29.00 8.35
N ILE A 258 -10.40 28.63 9.56
CA ILE A 258 -10.91 29.19 10.80
C ILE A 258 -10.59 30.69 10.90
N ASN A 259 -9.35 31.11 10.64
CA ASN A 259 -9.00 32.53 10.67
C ASN A 259 -9.80 33.34 9.63
N MET A 260 -9.94 32.83 8.40
CA MET A 260 -10.74 33.47 7.35
C MET A 260 -12.22 33.60 7.72
N MET A 261 -12.79 32.57 8.34
CA MET A 261 -14.23 32.50 8.63
C MET A 261 -14.60 33.18 9.95
N LEU A 262 -13.69 33.18 10.93
CA LEU A 262 -13.96 33.61 12.30
C LEU A 262 -13.10 34.78 12.78
N GLU A 263 -12.08 35.19 12.03
CA GLU A 263 -11.04 36.14 12.46
C GLU A 263 -10.34 35.71 13.76
N ILE A 264 -10.29 34.40 14.03
CA ILE A 264 -9.63 33.81 15.20
C ILE A 264 -8.30 33.19 14.78
N ASP A 265 -7.22 33.60 15.45
CA ASP A 265 -5.89 33.00 15.31
C ASP A 265 -5.72 31.89 16.36
N LEU A 266 -5.86 30.63 15.95
CA LEU A 266 -5.75 29.47 16.83
C LEU A 266 -4.30 28.99 16.96
N ASN A 267 -3.84 28.77 18.19
CA ASN A 267 -2.57 28.09 18.43
C ASN A 267 -2.69 26.56 18.21
N GLU A 268 -1.56 25.85 18.18
CA GLU A 268 -1.54 24.38 17.95
C GLU A 268 -2.33 23.60 19.01
N GLU A 269 -2.29 24.02 20.28
CA GLU A 269 -2.98 23.31 21.38
C GLU A 269 -4.50 23.46 21.27
N GLU A 270 -4.98 24.64 20.88
CA GLU A 270 -6.40 24.92 20.64
C GLU A 270 -6.93 24.14 19.43
N LEU A 271 -6.15 24.06 18.35
CA LEU A 271 -6.51 23.26 17.19
C LEU A 271 -6.56 21.76 17.53
N GLU A 272 -5.61 21.25 18.31
CA GLU A 272 -5.62 19.85 18.75
C GLU A 272 -6.87 19.53 19.58
N LYS A 273 -7.31 20.45 20.44
CA LYS A 273 -8.56 20.33 21.20
C LYS A 273 -9.78 20.31 20.27
N ILE A 274 -9.83 21.19 19.27
CA ILE A 274 -10.89 21.23 18.27
C ILE A 274 -10.93 19.94 17.44
N ASN A 275 -9.77 19.42 17.02
CA ASN A 275 -9.68 18.17 16.27
C ASN A 275 -10.07 16.96 17.11
N LYS A 276 -9.67 16.90 18.40
CA LYS A 276 -10.17 15.89 19.35
C LYS A 276 -11.68 15.97 19.55
N LEU A 277 -12.24 17.18 19.65
CA LEU A 277 -13.69 17.39 19.72
C LEU A 277 -14.39 16.90 18.44
N ARG A 278 -13.83 17.19 17.26
CA ARG A 278 -14.32 16.71 15.97
C ARG A 278 -14.28 15.18 15.89
N GLN A 279 -13.20 14.56 16.35
CA GLN A 279 -13.06 13.11 16.41
C GLN A 279 -14.15 12.48 17.26
N ASN A 280 -14.31 13.00 18.48
CA ASN A 280 -15.35 12.56 19.40
C ASN A 280 -16.76 12.74 18.81
N LEU A 281 -16.99 13.78 18.00
CA LEU A 281 -18.27 14.02 17.32
C LEU A 281 -18.54 13.04 16.17
N ARG A 282 -17.49 12.58 15.46
CA ARG A 282 -17.61 11.59 14.37
C ARG A 282 -17.80 10.17 14.93
N ASP A 283 -17.05 9.81 15.96
CA ASP A 283 -17.25 8.54 16.68
C ASP A 283 -18.64 8.47 17.33
N PHE A 284 -19.20 9.64 17.69
CA PHE A 284 -20.58 9.82 18.16
C PHE A 284 -21.66 9.55 17.10
N THR A 285 -21.46 9.89 15.82
CA THR A 285 -22.44 9.50 14.76
C THR A 285 -22.65 7.99 14.66
N ASN A 286 -21.76 7.19 15.27
CA ASN A 286 -21.86 5.74 15.34
C ASN A 286 -22.41 5.18 16.68
N ASN A 287 -22.66 5.98 17.75
CA ASN A 287 -23.19 5.48 19.04
C ASN A 287 -24.00 6.50 19.91
N THR A 288 -24.87 5.97 20.78
CA THR A 288 -26.07 6.50 21.50
C THR A 288 -26.15 7.91 22.17
N ILE A 289 -27.42 8.37 22.30
CA ILE A 289 -27.99 9.69 22.70
C ILE A 289 -27.57 10.30 24.07
N ASN A 290 -27.22 9.52 25.09
CA ASN A 290 -27.02 10.07 26.45
C ASN A 290 -25.67 10.80 26.66
N GLU A 291 -24.67 10.54 25.81
CA GLU A 291 -23.39 11.26 25.84
C GLU A 291 -23.45 12.60 25.07
N ALA A 292 -24.43 12.74 24.17
CA ALA A 292 -24.70 13.96 23.40
C ALA A 292 -24.93 15.20 24.29
N GLN A 293 -25.67 15.02 25.40
CA GLN A 293 -25.99 16.10 26.33
C GLN A 293 -24.76 16.60 27.11
N LYS A 294 -23.78 15.72 27.33
CA LYS A 294 -22.55 16.05 28.05
C LYS A 294 -21.57 16.82 27.15
N ILE A 295 -21.56 16.49 25.86
CA ILE A 295 -20.73 17.16 24.84
C ILE A 295 -21.37 18.48 24.38
N GLU A 296 -22.70 18.58 24.27
CA GLU A 296 -23.42 19.85 24.05
C GLU A 296 -23.02 20.87 25.12
N SER A 297 -22.90 20.43 26.38
CA SER A 297 -22.43 21.26 27.49
C SER A 297 -20.98 21.72 27.32
N ASN A 298 -20.09 20.87 26.81
CA ASN A 298 -18.67 21.19 26.62
C ASN A 298 -18.44 22.10 25.40
N ILE A 299 -19.12 21.84 24.28
CA ILE A 299 -19.08 22.70 23.08
C ILE A 299 -19.63 24.08 23.41
N LYS A 300 -20.77 24.15 24.13
CA LYS A 300 -21.29 25.43 24.63
C LYS A 300 -20.27 26.14 25.52
N THR A 301 -19.59 25.44 26.42
CA THR A 301 -18.60 26.04 27.32
C THR A 301 -17.39 26.61 26.56
N GLU A 302 -16.86 25.86 25.59
CA GLU A 302 -15.68 26.30 24.83
C GLU A 302 -16.01 27.40 23.81
N MET A 303 -17.19 27.34 23.17
CA MET A 303 -17.70 28.43 22.35
C MET A 303 -17.94 29.69 23.19
N ILE A 304 -18.53 29.56 24.40
CA ILE A 304 -18.73 30.69 25.32
C ILE A 304 -17.38 31.37 25.64
N ASN A 305 -16.32 30.61 25.93
CA ASN A 305 -14.98 31.16 26.19
C ASN A 305 -14.38 31.90 24.98
N ILE A 306 -14.65 31.45 23.76
CA ILE A 306 -14.21 32.12 22.52
C ILE A 306 -15.02 33.41 22.27
N PHE A 307 -16.33 33.40 22.56
CA PHE A 307 -17.22 34.54 22.39
C PHE A 307 -17.11 35.61 23.50
N GLU A 308 -16.44 35.32 24.61
CA GLU A 308 -16.20 36.30 25.69
C GLU A 308 -15.47 37.56 25.20
N ASN A 309 -14.69 37.48 24.12
CA ASN A 309 -13.96 38.62 23.56
C ASN A 309 -14.87 39.61 22.79
N GLN A 310 -15.93 39.12 22.12
CA GLN A 310 -16.91 39.96 21.42
C GLN A 310 -18.00 40.50 22.36
N ASN A 311 -18.17 39.88 23.52
CA ASN A 311 -19.11 40.29 24.58
C ASN A 311 -18.78 41.68 25.15
N SER A 312 -17.55 42.19 24.95
CA SER A 312 -17.12 43.53 25.39
C SER A 312 -17.96 44.66 24.76
N ASN A 313 -18.30 44.56 23.48
CA ASN A 313 -19.06 45.62 22.78
C ASN A 313 -20.52 45.65 23.24
N ILE A 314 -21.16 44.48 23.35
CA ILE A 314 -22.53 44.36 23.91
C ILE A 314 -22.56 44.88 25.35
N ASN A 315 -21.57 44.51 26.17
CA ASN A 315 -21.46 45.01 27.54
C ASN A 315 -21.26 46.53 27.63
N ASN A 316 -20.54 47.14 26.67
CA ASN A 316 -20.38 48.59 26.60
C ASN A 316 -21.70 49.30 26.25
N HIS A 317 -22.44 48.84 25.23
CA HIS A 317 -23.75 49.40 24.88
C HIS A 317 -24.80 49.21 25.99
N LEU A 318 -24.77 48.07 26.69
CA LEU A 318 -25.62 47.84 27.87
C LEU A 318 -25.27 48.80 29.01
N LYS A 319 -23.99 49.04 29.26
CA LYS A 319 -23.52 49.99 30.28
C LYS A 319 -23.90 51.44 29.94
N ASP A 320 -23.83 51.81 28.66
CA ASP A 320 -24.26 53.13 28.20
C ASP A 320 -25.79 53.28 28.28
N SER A 321 -26.54 52.23 27.94
CA SER A 321 -27.99 52.17 28.13
C SER A 321 -28.38 52.33 29.61
N GLU A 322 -27.67 51.66 30.53
CA GLU A 322 -27.88 51.84 31.98
C GLU A 322 -27.62 53.29 32.43
N ASN A 323 -26.57 53.92 31.92
CA ASN A 323 -26.26 55.33 32.24
C ASN A 323 -27.35 56.27 31.74
N ILE A 324 -27.90 56.03 30.54
CA ILE A 324 -29.02 56.81 29.98
C ILE A 324 -30.29 56.61 30.83
N ILE A 325 -30.59 55.38 31.25
CA ILE A 325 -31.73 55.07 32.13
C ILE A 325 -31.59 55.81 33.47
N LYS A 326 -30.42 55.80 34.09
CA LYS A 326 -30.14 56.56 35.33
C LYS A 326 -30.39 58.06 35.14
N ASN A 327 -30.02 58.61 33.99
CA ASN A 327 -30.29 60.01 33.65
C ASN A 327 -31.80 60.29 33.49
N ILE A 328 -32.56 59.42 32.82
CA ILE A 328 -34.01 59.56 32.68
C ILE A 328 -34.72 59.52 34.04
N ILE A 329 -34.29 58.62 34.93
CA ILE A 329 -34.81 58.53 36.30
C ILE A 329 -34.54 59.84 37.06
N SER A 330 -33.32 60.37 36.98
CA SER A 330 -32.96 61.67 37.59
C SER A 330 -33.83 62.82 37.07
N LEU A 331 -34.01 62.93 35.75
CA LEU A 331 -34.86 63.95 35.14
C LEU A 331 -36.33 63.82 35.56
N THR A 332 -36.82 62.58 35.70
CA THR A 332 -38.19 62.30 36.17
C THR A 332 -38.37 62.75 37.63
N ASN A 333 -37.37 62.53 38.47
CA ASN A 333 -37.37 63.03 39.85
C ASN A 333 -37.35 64.57 39.89
N GLN A 334 -36.55 65.22 39.04
CA GLN A 334 -36.53 66.69 38.92
C GLN A 334 -37.89 67.25 38.46
N LYS A 335 -38.52 66.63 37.47
CA LYS A 335 -39.89 66.94 37.00
C LYS A 335 -40.90 66.88 38.15
N ASN A 336 -40.86 65.82 38.96
CA ASN A 336 -41.76 65.67 40.10
C ASN A 336 -41.51 66.73 41.18
N ASN A 337 -40.25 67.04 41.48
CA ASN A 337 -39.89 68.10 42.42
C ASN A 337 -40.37 69.49 41.95
N LEU A 338 -40.25 69.80 40.66
CA LEU A 338 -40.74 71.06 40.08
C LEU A 338 -42.27 71.16 40.14
N LYS A 339 -42.99 70.06 39.85
CA LYS A 339 -44.46 70.01 40.03
C LYS A 339 -44.86 70.30 41.48
N ASN A 340 -44.17 69.69 42.44
CA ASN A 340 -44.41 69.91 43.87
C ASN A 340 -44.14 71.37 44.27
N LYS A 341 -43.05 71.99 43.78
CA LYS A 341 -42.76 73.41 44.01
C LYS A 341 -43.83 74.33 43.43
N ILE A 342 -44.31 74.06 42.21
CA ILE A 342 -45.40 74.82 41.59
C ILE A 342 -46.67 74.73 42.44
N SER A 343 -47.02 73.53 42.90
CA SER A 343 -48.17 73.32 43.81
C SER A 343 -48.01 74.10 45.12
N GLY A 344 -46.83 74.04 45.75
CA GLY A 344 -46.51 74.78 46.96
C GLY A 344 -46.62 76.30 46.78
N TYR A 345 -46.09 76.85 45.68
CA TYR A 345 -46.22 78.28 45.39
C TYR A 345 -47.67 78.70 45.11
N LYS A 346 -48.48 77.83 44.47
CA LYS A 346 -49.92 78.09 44.27
C LYS A 346 -50.65 78.15 45.61
N SER A 347 -50.38 77.20 46.50
CA SER A 347 -50.96 77.17 47.86
C SER A 347 -50.61 78.45 48.63
N GLN A 348 -49.33 78.82 48.65
CA GLN A 348 -48.88 80.07 49.29
C GLN A 348 -49.53 81.32 48.68
N ILE A 349 -49.75 81.36 47.36
CA ILE A 349 -50.45 82.49 46.72
C ILE A 349 -51.90 82.57 47.19
N ASN A 350 -52.59 81.44 47.32
CA ASN A 350 -53.97 81.40 47.80
C ASN A 350 -54.04 81.87 49.25
N GLU A 351 -53.19 81.31 50.13
CA GLU A 351 -53.09 81.73 51.53
C GLU A 351 -52.79 83.23 51.65
N LEU A 352 -51.90 83.78 50.81
CA LEU A 352 -51.58 85.21 50.77
C LEU A 352 -52.71 86.09 50.25
N LYS A 353 -53.59 85.56 49.38
CA LYS A 353 -54.78 86.27 48.91
C LYS A 353 -55.83 86.35 50.00
N ASP A 354 -56.14 85.23 50.65
CA ASP A 354 -57.09 85.16 51.77
C ASP A 354 -56.66 86.12 52.89
N ASN A 355 -55.35 86.09 53.20
CA ASN A 355 -54.68 87.03 54.09
C ASN A 355 -54.76 88.51 53.67
N ILE A 356 -54.80 88.81 52.37
CA ILE A 356 -54.95 90.18 51.89
C ILE A 356 -56.41 90.61 52.05
N ASP A 357 -57.36 89.71 51.81
CA ASP A 357 -58.77 90.01 51.89
C ASP A 357 -59.20 90.24 53.36
N ASP A 358 -58.76 89.41 54.31
CA ASP A 358 -58.90 89.68 55.76
C ASP A 358 -58.32 91.05 56.17
N LEU A 359 -57.14 91.39 55.64
CA LEU A 359 -56.51 92.68 55.95
C LEU A 359 -57.22 93.88 55.31
N LYS A 360 -57.99 93.68 54.23
CA LYS A 360 -58.82 94.73 53.62
C LYS A 360 -60.10 94.93 54.42
N ASP A 361 -60.76 93.84 54.80
CA ASP A 361 -61.98 93.89 55.62
C ASP A 361 -61.70 94.64 56.94
N ARG A 362 -60.57 94.30 57.59
CA ARG A 362 -60.09 95.01 58.80
C ARG A 362 -59.63 96.45 58.56
N LEU A 363 -59.36 96.83 57.30
CA LEU A 363 -59.03 98.20 56.92
C LEU A 363 -60.30 99.04 56.74
N ASP A 364 -61.36 98.41 56.23
CA ASP A 364 -62.67 99.03 55.97
C ASP A 364 -63.45 99.25 57.29
N ASP A 365 -63.21 98.42 58.32
CA ASP A 365 -63.75 98.56 59.68
C ASP A 365 -63.11 99.66 60.54
N LEU A 366 -62.06 100.35 60.06
CA LEU A 366 -61.37 101.38 60.85
C LEU A 366 -62.08 102.74 60.77
N SER A 367 -62.60 103.21 61.91
CA SER A 367 -63.19 104.55 62.03
C SER A 367 -62.19 105.70 61.75
N PRO A 368 -62.67 106.93 61.41
CA PRO A 368 -61.85 107.97 60.78
C PRO A 368 -60.62 108.47 61.56
N LEU A 369 -60.49 108.19 62.86
CA LEU A 369 -59.51 108.83 63.74
C LEU A 369 -58.19 108.08 63.99
N LYS A 370 -57.87 107.01 63.25
CA LYS A 370 -56.58 106.28 63.38
C LYS A 370 -55.78 106.18 62.07
N ARG A 371 -55.32 107.34 61.58
CA ARG A 371 -54.44 107.50 60.38
C ARG A 371 -53.10 106.73 60.46
N LEU A 372 -52.67 106.28 61.63
CA LEU A 372 -51.40 105.56 61.86
C LEU A 372 -51.52 104.04 61.69
N LEU A 373 -52.67 103.45 62.04
CA LEU A 373 -52.96 102.02 61.89
C LEU A 373 -53.23 101.65 60.42
N SER A 374 -53.94 102.51 59.68
CA SER A 374 -54.19 102.32 58.25
C SER A 374 -52.91 102.32 57.40
N ARG A 375 -51.89 103.12 57.77
CA ARG A 375 -50.57 103.10 57.12
C ARG A 375 -49.80 101.79 57.34
N LYS A 376 -49.84 101.23 58.57
CA LYS A 376 -49.20 99.93 58.88
C LYS A 376 -49.87 98.78 58.12
N LEU A 377 -51.21 98.76 58.06
CA LEU A 377 -51.99 97.76 57.32
C LEU A 377 -51.76 97.86 55.81
N LYS A 378 -51.81 99.07 55.21
CA LYS A 378 -51.47 99.28 53.79
C LYS A 378 -50.04 98.80 53.45
N LYS A 379 -49.08 98.99 54.35
CA LYS A 379 -47.70 98.48 54.19
C LYS A 379 -47.65 96.94 54.22
N LYS A 380 -48.43 96.29 55.10
CA LYS A 380 -48.57 94.81 55.13
C LYS A 380 -49.20 94.28 53.84
N VAL A 381 -50.29 94.90 53.35
CA VAL A 381 -50.93 94.53 52.07
C VAL A 381 -49.95 94.69 50.90
N LYS A 382 -49.19 95.79 50.83
CA LYS A 382 -48.16 96.00 49.79
C LYS A 382 -47.06 94.95 49.84
N LYS A 383 -46.61 94.54 51.04
CA LYS A 383 -45.61 93.47 51.24
C LYS A 383 -46.15 92.12 50.76
N ARG A 384 -47.39 91.77 51.11
CA ARG A 384 -48.06 90.53 50.66
C ARG A 384 -48.27 90.50 49.14
N LYS A 385 -48.71 91.60 48.52
CA LYS A 385 -48.80 91.73 47.04
C LYS A 385 -47.45 91.55 46.34
N LYS A 386 -46.35 92.08 46.93
CA LYS A 386 -44.99 91.86 46.41
C LYS A 386 -44.58 90.39 46.48
N LEU A 387 -44.98 89.68 47.55
CA LEU A 387 -44.71 88.26 47.71
C LEU A 387 -45.51 87.40 46.71
N ILE A 388 -46.78 87.72 46.46
CA ILE A 388 -47.58 87.11 45.39
C ILE A 388 -46.90 87.29 44.02
N ARG A 389 -46.41 88.50 43.69
CA ARG A 389 -45.69 88.74 42.43
C ARG A 389 -44.42 87.90 42.31
N ARG A 390 -43.66 87.74 43.41
CA ARG A 390 -42.48 86.88 43.45
C ARG A 390 -42.84 85.41 43.25
N ASN A 391 -43.86 84.90 43.93
CA ASN A 391 -44.30 83.51 43.78
C ASN A 391 -44.85 83.24 42.38
N LYS A 392 -45.56 84.18 41.76
CA LYS A 392 -45.95 84.08 40.34
C LYS A 392 -44.75 83.97 39.41
N LYS A 393 -43.71 84.80 39.61
CA LYS A 393 -42.47 84.72 38.82
C LYS A 393 -41.75 83.38 39.03
N ASN A 394 -41.75 82.86 40.25
CA ASN A 394 -41.15 81.54 40.56
C ASN A 394 -41.93 80.39 39.93
N ILE A 395 -43.27 80.47 39.89
CA ILE A 395 -44.11 79.50 39.16
C ILE A 395 -43.77 79.54 37.67
N GLU A 396 -43.64 80.73 37.08
CA GLU A 396 -43.35 80.85 35.65
C GLU A 396 -41.99 80.26 35.28
N LYS A 397 -40.96 80.56 36.08
CA LYS A 397 -39.64 79.95 35.92
C LYS A 397 -39.69 78.42 36.08
N ALA A 398 -40.37 77.92 37.11
CA ALA A 398 -40.49 76.48 37.32
C ALA A 398 -41.29 75.78 36.21
N LYS A 399 -42.25 76.46 35.57
CA LYS A 399 -42.96 75.95 34.39
C LYS A 399 -42.06 75.88 33.16
N GLN A 400 -41.25 76.91 32.91
CA GLN A 400 -40.28 76.91 31.82
C GLN A 400 -39.25 75.78 31.98
N ASP A 401 -38.72 75.61 33.20
CA ASP A 401 -37.79 74.51 33.51
C ASP A 401 -38.48 73.14 33.33
N LEU A 402 -39.76 73.03 33.73
CA LEU A 402 -40.56 71.82 33.56
C LEU A 402 -40.85 71.50 32.08
N GLU A 403 -41.18 72.51 31.27
CA GLU A 403 -41.40 72.36 29.83
C GLU A 403 -40.12 71.95 29.12
N LYS A 404 -38.98 72.51 29.50
CA LYS A 404 -37.67 72.10 28.95
C LYS A 404 -37.39 70.62 29.24
N ILE A 405 -37.63 70.16 30.46
CA ILE A 405 -37.41 68.75 30.84
C ILE A 405 -38.39 67.83 30.07
N ILE A 406 -39.67 68.19 29.99
CA ILE A 406 -40.70 67.34 29.37
C ILE A 406 -40.57 67.31 27.85
N ASN A 407 -40.34 68.45 27.20
CA ASN A 407 -40.42 68.56 25.75
C ASN A 407 -39.07 68.37 25.05
N SER A 408 -37.95 68.50 25.77
CA SER A 408 -36.61 68.39 25.18
C SER A 408 -35.76 67.30 25.81
N GLU A 409 -35.56 67.34 27.13
CA GLU A 409 -34.49 66.52 27.75
C GLU A 409 -34.91 65.04 27.89
N ILE A 410 -36.16 64.75 28.31
CA ILE A 410 -36.65 63.37 28.40
C ILE A 410 -36.77 62.71 27.01
N PRO A 411 -37.43 63.31 25.99
CA PRO A 411 -37.53 62.71 24.66
C PRO A 411 -36.17 62.46 24.01
N LYS A 412 -35.20 63.37 24.18
CA LYS A 412 -33.84 63.20 23.65
C LYS A 412 -33.12 62.00 24.26
N ASN A 413 -33.26 61.77 25.55
CA ASN A 413 -32.64 60.61 26.21
C ASN A 413 -33.35 59.30 25.85
N TYR A 414 -34.68 59.30 25.68
CA TYR A 414 -35.41 58.13 25.17
C TYR A 414 -35.01 57.76 23.74
N ALA A 415 -34.84 58.75 22.86
CA ALA A 415 -34.35 58.52 21.50
C ALA A 415 -32.92 57.93 21.51
N LYS A 416 -32.04 58.44 22.38
CA LYS A 416 -30.70 57.88 22.54
C LYS A 416 -30.73 56.44 23.05
N LEU A 417 -31.53 56.16 24.09
CA LEU A 417 -31.69 54.79 24.62
C LEU A 417 -32.20 53.83 23.56
N ARG A 418 -33.16 54.26 22.75
CA ARG A 418 -33.71 53.44 21.67
C ARG A 418 -32.64 53.10 20.63
N ASN A 419 -31.85 54.09 20.20
CA ASN A 419 -30.76 53.84 19.24
C ASN A 419 -29.73 52.86 19.79
N GLU A 420 -29.30 53.01 21.05
CA GLU A 420 -28.33 52.07 21.65
C GLU A 420 -28.89 50.64 21.77
N LEU A 421 -30.18 50.50 22.08
CA LEU A 421 -30.86 49.20 22.13
C LEU A 421 -31.04 48.59 20.72
N ASP A 422 -31.37 49.41 19.73
CA ASP A 422 -31.49 48.99 18.33
C ASP A 422 -30.11 48.57 17.79
N GLU A 423 -29.03 49.31 18.08
CA GLU A 423 -27.64 48.93 17.73
C GLU A 423 -27.20 47.65 18.44
N THR A 424 -27.57 47.47 19.72
CA THR A 424 -27.29 46.23 20.46
C THR A 424 -28.01 45.04 19.84
N LEU A 425 -29.29 45.23 19.46
CA LEU A 425 -30.10 44.19 18.83
C LEU A 425 -29.60 43.84 17.42
N ASP A 426 -29.24 44.84 16.62
CA ASP A 426 -28.69 44.65 15.28
C ASP A 426 -27.34 43.91 15.35
N THR A 427 -26.48 44.28 16.30
CA THR A 427 -25.20 43.59 16.54
C THR A 427 -25.43 42.14 16.96
N ALA A 428 -26.38 41.87 17.86
CA ALA A 428 -26.73 40.53 18.29
C ALA A 428 -27.35 39.68 17.17
N VAL A 429 -28.18 40.28 16.30
CA VAL A 429 -28.78 39.61 15.14
C VAL A 429 -27.74 39.33 14.06
N GLU A 430 -26.80 40.24 13.82
CA GLU A 430 -25.68 40.02 12.90
C GLU A 430 -24.77 38.89 13.40
N LEU A 431 -24.50 38.83 14.72
CA LEU A 431 -23.78 37.73 15.35
C LEU A 431 -24.48 36.38 15.16
N LEU A 432 -25.79 36.31 15.43
CA LEU A 432 -26.59 35.09 15.25
C LEU A 432 -26.66 34.65 13.77
N LYS A 433 -26.68 35.60 12.82
CA LYS A 433 -26.63 35.29 11.39
C LYS A 433 -25.27 34.76 10.97
N LYS A 434 -24.17 35.40 11.41
CA LYS A 434 -22.82 34.91 11.15
C LYS A 434 -22.60 33.54 11.77
N GLU A 435 -23.13 33.27 12.97
CA GLU A 435 -23.11 31.95 13.61
C GLU A 435 -23.82 30.89 12.76
N ASN A 436 -24.98 31.21 12.19
CA ASN A 436 -25.75 30.27 11.37
C ASN A 436 -25.12 30.04 9.99
N GLU A 437 -24.61 31.09 9.33
CA GLU A 437 -23.87 30.99 8.06
C GLU A 437 -22.55 30.23 8.23
N LEU A 438 -21.87 30.45 9.36
CA LEU A 438 -20.67 29.72 9.75
C LEU A 438 -20.96 28.24 9.96
N THR A 439 -22.01 27.91 10.70
CA THR A 439 -22.41 26.52 10.95
C THR A 439 -22.73 25.81 9.64
N GLN A 440 -23.44 26.47 8.72
CA GLN A 440 -23.78 25.89 7.43
C GLN A 440 -22.57 25.75 6.49
N THR A 441 -21.69 26.75 6.44
CA THR A 441 -20.46 26.70 5.62
C THR A 441 -19.48 25.65 6.14
N PHE A 442 -19.40 25.47 7.46
CA PHE A 442 -18.59 24.44 8.09
C PHE A 442 -19.17 23.04 7.82
N VAL A 443 -20.50 22.86 7.89
CA VAL A 443 -21.16 21.61 7.49
C VAL A 443 -20.93 21.31 6.01
N ASP A 444 -21.08 22.28 5.12
CA ASP A 444 -20.86 22.11 3.67
C ASP A 444 -19.38 21.84 3.34
N PHE A 445 -18.43 22.41 4.10
CA PHE A 445 -17.00 22.10 3.99
C PHE A 445 -16.71 20.66 4.47
N LEU A 446 -17.23 20.26 5.63
CA LEU A 446 -17.04 18.91 6.17
C LEU A 446 -17.70 17.82 5.32
N GLN A 447 -18.86 18.10 4.72
CA GLN A 447 -19.57 17.18 3.82
C GLN A 447 -18.82 16.93 2.50
N ARG A 448 -17.89 17.81 2.10
CA ARG A 448 -17.05 17.58 0.91
C ARG A 448 -15.94 16.55 1.14
N PHE A 449 -15.73 16.09 2.38
CA PHE A 449 -14.63 15.20 2.77
C PHE A 449 -15.10 13.90 3.45
N GLU A 450 -16.33 13.46 3.17
CA GLU A 450 -17.13 12.46 3.91
C GLU A 450 -16.46 11.11 4.27
N THR A 451 -15.32 10.72 3.71
CA THR A 451 -14.72 9.39 3.96
C THR A 451 -13.54 9.38 4.94
N ASN A 452 -12.74 10.45 5.06
CA ASN A 452 -11.52 10.46 5.90
C ASN A 452 -11.37 11.76 6.73
N GLU A 453 -10.99 11.63 8.01
CA GLU A 453 -10.78 12.77 8.94
C GLU A 453 -9.81 13.81 8.39
N ASN A 454 -8.81 13.34 7.65
CA ASN A 454 -7.88 14.13 6.89
C ASN A 454 -7.99 13.73 5.41
N PRO A 455 -8.53 14.59 4.54
CA PRO A 455 -8.73 14.25 3.14
C PRO A 455 -7.42 14.05 2.38
N ILE A 456 -6.34 14.74 2.77
CA ILE A 456 -5.01 14.57 2.17
C ILE A 456 -4.44 13.20 2.54
N ALA A 457 -4.52 12.82 3.83
CA ALA A 457 -4.11 11.50 4.29
C ALA A 457 -4.95 10.40 3.62
N GLY A 458 -6.26 10.61 3.53
CA GLY A 458 -7.19 9.71 2.86
C GLY A 458 -6.81 9.43 1.40
N ILE A 459 -6.47 10.48 0.64
CA ILE A 459 -5.99 10.35 -0.74
C ILE A 459 -4.71 9.52 -0.84
N LEU A 460 -3.76 9.73 0.07
CA LEU A 460 -2.50 9.00 0.08
C LEU A 460 -2.69 7.54 0.49
N ILE A 461 -3.60 7.26 1.43
CA ILE A 461 -3.98 5.90 1.82
C ILE A 461 -4.66 5.19 0.65
N GLU A 462 -5.57 5.85 -0.08
CA GLU A 462 -6.17 5.27 -1.28
C GLU A 462 -5.13 5.01 -2.37
N TRP A 463 -4.12 5.88 -2.51
CA TRP A 463 -3.01 5.61 -3.42
C TRP A 463 -2.17 4.39 -2.97
N GLN A 464 -1.92 4.20 -1.67
CA GLN A 464 -1.31 2.96 -1.16
C GLN A 464 -2.14 1.72 -1.50
N ASN A 465 -3.47 1.81 -1.32
CA ASN A 465 -4.40 0.73 -1.67
C ASN A 465 -4.36 0.42 -3.17
N ASP A 466 -4.29 1.45 -4.01
CA ASP A 466 -4.15 1.31 -5.46
C ASP A 466 -2.83 0.63 -5.84
N ILE A 467 -1.71 0.95 -5.17
CA ILE A 467 -0.42 0.27 -5.39
C ILE A 467 -0.54 -1.21 -5.01
N GLU A 468 -1.10 -1.53 -3.84
CA GLU A 468 -1.31 -2.91 -3.39
C GLU A 468 -2.17 -3.69 -4.40
N LYS A 469 -3.30 -3.10 -4.82
CA LYS A 469 -4.21 -3.69 -5.80
C LYS A 469 -3.53 -3.89 -7.15
N SER A 470 -2.73 -2.92 -7.60
CA SER A 470 -1.99 -3.01 -8.86
C SER A 470 -0.97 -4.14 -8.83
N MET A 471 -0.25 -4.33 -7.72
CA MET A 471 0.71 -5.42 -7.59
C MET A 471 0.06 -6.79 -7.44
N LYS A 472 -1.11 -6.90 -6.81
CA LYS A 472 -1.89 -8.15 -6.83
C LYS A 472 -2.33 -8.52 -8.25
N ASN A 473 -2.74 -7.54 -9.05
CA ASN A 473 -3.03 -7.76 -10.47
C ASN A 473 -1.76 -8.08 -11.28
N TYR A 474 -0.60 -7.53 -10.90
CA TYR A 474 0.68 -7.89 -11.53
C TYR A 474 0.99 -9.38 -11.36
N PHE A 475 0.81 -9.91 -10.14
CA PHE A 475 0.98 -11.35 -9.89
C PHE A 475 0.04 -12.20 -10.73
N MET A 476 -1.22 -11.78 -10.83
CA MET A 476 -2.21 -12.48 -11.65
C MET A 476 -1.87 -12.41 -13.15
N ALA A 477 -1.43 -11.25 -13.65
CA ALA A 477 -1.04 -11.05 -15.03
C ALA A 477 0.15 -11.92 -15.43
N ASN A 478 1.17 -12.04 -14.56
CA ASN A 478 2.29 -12.95 -14.81
C ASN A 478 1.85 -14.42 -14.84
N ALA A 479 1.00 -14.85 -13.90
CA ALA A 479 0.46 -16.20 -13.91
C ALA A 479 -0.40 -16.48 -15.17
N LEU A 480 -1.19 -15.50 -15.62
CA LEU A 480 -1.97 -15.57 -16.85
C LEU A 480 -1.08 -15.60 -18.09
N ALA A 481 0.01 -14.82 -18.12
CA ALA A 481 0.95 -14.80 -19.24
C ALA A 481 1.62 -16.17 -19.44
N ILE A 482 2.05 -16.79 -18.34
CA ILE A 482 2.60 -18.15 -18.36
C ILE A 482 1.54 -19.19 -18.69
N TYR A 483 0.33 -19.08 -18.12
CA TYR A 483 -0.79 -19.93 -18.53
C TYR A 483 -1.04 -19.82 -20.05
N ASN A 484 -1.00 -18.60 -20.59
CA ASN A 484 -1.22 -18.35 -22.00
C ASN A 484 -0.12 -18.97 -22.87
N SER A 485 1.15 -18.94 -22.45
CA SER A 485 2.31 -19.50 -23.19
C SER A 485 2.27 -21.03 -23.35
N ILE A 486 1.56 -21.74 -22.46
CA ILE A 486 1.31 -23.18 -22.58
C ILE A 486 -0.10 -23.50 -23.10
N SER A 487 -0.87 -22.47 -23.48
CA SER A 487 -2.19 -22.57 -24.09
C SER A 487 -2.15 -22.15 -25.57
N SER A 488 -3.30 -21.88 -26.17
CA SER A 488 -3.42 -21.32 -27.52
C SER A 488 -3.64 -19.81 -27.57
N LYS A 489 -3.54 -19.12 -26.43
CA LYS A 489 -3.76 -17.66 -26.29
C LYS A 489 -2.44 -16.88 -26.38
N GLU A 490 -2.52 -15.58 -26.60
CA GLU A 490 -1.33 -14.72 -26.65
C GLU A 490 -0.71 -14.54 -25.25
N ALA A 491 0.55 -14.90 -25.10
CA ALA A 491 1.23 -14.92 -23.81
C ALA A 491 1.47 -13.54 -23.21
N ILE A 492 1.73 -12.52 -24.03
CA ILE A 492 2.08 -11.17 -23.55
C ILE A 492 0.85 -10.35 -23.13
N GLU A 493 -0.31 -10.61 -23.74
CA GLU A 493 -1.56 -9.82 -23.58
C GLU A 493 -1.89 -9.46 -22.12
N PRO A 494 -1.89 -10.38 -21.13
CA PRO A 494 -2.21 -10.04 -19.75
C PRO A 494 -1.27 -9.00 -19.12
N LEU A 495 -0.01 -8.97 -19.54
CA LEU A 495 0.97 -8.00 -19.06
C LEU A 495 0.83 -6.66 -19.77
N GLU A 496 0.37 -6.64 -21.02
CA GLU A 496 0.03 -5.39 -21.73
C GLU A 496 -1.22 -4.73 -21.12
N GLU A 497 -2.24 -5.53 -20.80
CA GLU A 497 -3.41 -5.10 -20.05
C GLU A 497 -3.00 -4.55 -18.67
N TRP A 498 -2.14 -5.28 -17.96
CA TRP A 498 -1.62 -4.82 -16.68
C TRP A 498 -0.86 -3.48 -16.81
N TYR A 499 0.02 -3.37 -17.80
CA TYR A 499 0.79 -2.16 -18.05
C TYR A 499 -0.12 -0.97 -18.34
N THR A 500 -1.20 -1.18 -19.08
CA THR A 500 -2.13 -0.12 -19.48
C THR A 500 -3.03 0.30 -18.32
N ASP A 501 -3.58 -0.67 -17.58
CA ASP A 501 -4.66 -0.41 -16.62
C ASP A 501 -4.15 -0.23 -15.18
N TRP A 502 -3.01 -0.81 -14.83
CA TRP A 502 -2.54 -0.93 -13.44
C TRP A 502 -1.16 -0.30 -13.15
N LEU A 503 -0.34 -0.03 -14.17
CA LEU A 503 0.88 0.77 -13.95
C LEU A 503 0.58 2.26 -13.64
N PRO A 504 -0.39 2.95 -14.28
CA PRO A 504 -0.64 4.37 -14.00
C PRO A 504 -0.96 4.69 -12.53
N PRO A 505 -1.76 3.89 -11.80
CA PRO A 505 -1.95 4.06 -10.36
C PRO A 505 -0.65 4.00 -9.56
N ILE A 506 0.31 3.15 -9.92
CA ILE A 506 1.63 3.09 -9.26
C ILE A 506 2.42 4.39 -9.52
N LEU A 507 2.34 4.95 -10.72
CA LEU A 507 3.06 6.16 -11.13
C LEU A 507 2.42 7.48 -10.62
N GLY A 508 1.45 7.41 -9.72
CA GLY A 508 0.83 8.59 -9.13
C GLY A 508 -0.27 9.22 -9.96
N VAL A 509 -0.99 8.40 -10.73
CA VAL A 509 -2.33 8.71 -11.20
C VAL A 509 -3.30 7.85 -10.39
N PRO A 510 -3.65 8.21 -9.14
CA PRO A 510 -4.60 7.42 -8.36
C PRO A 510 -5.88 7.25 -9.17
N SER A 511 -6.52 6.08 -9.05
CA SER A 511 -7.69 5.71 -9.85
C SER A 511 -8.85 6.71 -9.71
N HIS A 512 -8.86 7.49 -8.63
CA HIS A 512 -9.85 8.52 -8.32
C HIS A 512 -9.38 9.97 -8.54
N LEU A 513 -8.14 10.23 -9.00
CA LEU A 513 -7.55 11.58 -8.96
C LEU A 513 -6.81 12.00 -10.22
N THR A 514 -7.57 12.61 -11.13
CA THR A 514 -7.08 13.70 -12.01
C THR A 514 -7.05 15.06 -11.30
N HIS A 515 -7.50 15.17 -10.04
CA HIS A 515 -7.85 16.44 -9.39
C HIS A 515 -6.97 16.90 -8.22
N LEU A 516 -6.06 16.06 -7.69
CA LEU A 516 -5.25 16.45 -6.50
C LEU A 516 -4.40 17.69 -6.75
N LYS A 517 -3.77 17.77 -7.93
CA LYS A 517 -2.95 18.92 -8.30
C LYS A 517 -3.79 20.20 -8.43
N SER A 518 -4.96 20.13 -9.08
CA SER A 518 -5.86 21.28 -9.20
C SER A 518 -6.38 21.73 -7.84
N THR A 519 -6.72 20.81 -6.93
CA THR A 519 -7.18 21.15 -5.57
C THR A 519 -6.08 21.84 -4.76
N LEU A 520 -4.83 21.36 -4.83
CA LEU A 520 -3.70 22.00 -4.14
C LEU A 520 -3.39 23.40 -4.72
N ASP A 521 -3.49 23.55 -6.04
CA ASP A 521 -3.24 24.83 -6.70
C ASP A 521 -4.35 25.86 -6.37
N GLU A 522 -5.62 25.45 -6.24
CA GLU A 522 -6.74 26.29 -5.78
C GLU A 522 -6.57 26.75 -4.31
N ILE A 523 -6.12 25.86 -3.43
CA ILE A 523 -5.83 26.19 -2.01
C ILE A 523 -4.68 27.19 -1.92
N GLU A 524 -3.66 27.05 -2.77
CA GLU A 524 -2.52 27.97 -2.82
C GLU A 524 -2.93 29.36 -3.31
N GLU A 525 -3.82 29.46 -4.31
CA GLU A 525 -4.38 30.73 -4.76
C GLU A 525 -5.14 31.46 -3.64
N LEU A 526 -5.92 30.73 -2.83
CA LEU A 526 -6.61 31.28 -1.67
C LEU A 526 -5.63 31.71 -0.56
N ALA A 527 -4.62 30.88 -0.27
CA ALA A 527 -3.65 31.13 0.79
C ALA A 527 -2.71 32.31 0.45
N ASN A 528 -2.40 32.56 -0.82
CA ASN A 528 -1.53 33.67 -1.24
C ASN A 528 -2.05 35.06 -0.86
N ASN A 529 -3.33 35.18 -0.49
CA ASN A 529 -3.93 36.42 0.00
C ASN A 529 -3.80 36.62 1.52
N LEU A 530 -3.20 35.65 2.24
CA LEU A 530 -3.11 35.61 3.71
C LEU A 530 -1.66 35.29 4.14
N ASP A 531 -0.89 36.32 4.52
CA ASP A 531 0.49 36.21 5.04
C ASP A 531 0.46 36.37 6.57
N PRO A 532 1.02 35.46 7.42
CA PRO A 532 2.21 34.59 7.23
C PRO A 532 1.96 33.07 7.06
N VAL A 533 0.70 32.60 7.14
CA VAL A 533 0.37 31.16 7.19
C VAL A 533 0.60 30.43 5.85
N SER A 534 0.51 31.15 4.74
CA SER A 534 0.78 30.63 3.39
C SER A 534 2.20 30.07 3.21
N SER A 535 3.19 30.63 3.90
CA SER A 535 4.58 30.16 3.85
C SER A 535 4.74 28.75 4.44
N LYS A 536 4.01 28.43 5.51
CA LYS A 536 4.07 27.12 6.17
C LYS A 536 3.39 26.02 5.33
N ILE A 537 2.29 26.35 4.65
CA ILE A 537 1.64 25.44 3.71
C ILE A 537 2.58 25.09 2.56
N ARG A 538 3.23 26.09 1.94
CA ARG A 538 4.18 25.83 0.85
C ARG A 538 5.39 25.01 1.30
N GLU A 539 5.88 25.25 2.52
CA GLU A 539 6.96 24.46 3.13
C GLU A 539 6.55 22.99 3.27
N ILE A 540 5.38 22.70 3.87
CA ILE A 540 4.91 21.32 4.06
C ILE A 540 4.59 20.65 2.71
N ARG A 541 3.98 21.38 1.76
CA ARG A 541 3.75 20.89 0.38
C ARG A 541 5.07 20.49 -0.27
N THR A 542 6.08 21.35 -0.20
CA THR A 542 7.40 21.07 -0.77
C THR A 542 8.03 19.86 -0.09
N GLU A 543 7.90 19.72 1.25
CA GLU A 543 8.39 18.55 1.98
C GLU A 543 7.71 17.24 1.53
N ILE A 544 6.39 17.26 1.30
CA ILE A 544 5.63 16.13 0.74
C ILE A 544 6.10 15.81 -0.67
N GLU A 545 6.16 16.81 -1.55
CA GLU A 545 6.59 16.64 -2.93
C GLU A 545 8.01 16.10 -3.02
N ASP A 546 8.94 16.61 -2.21
CA ASP A 546 10.33 16.18 -2.19
C ASP A 546 10.46 14.74 -1.66
N LYS A 547 9.70 14.37 -0.62
CA LYS A 547 9.65 12.98 -0.16
C LYS A 547 9.15 12.04 -1.24
N ILE A 548 8.06 12.38 -1.93
CA ILE A 548 7.54 11.57 -3.04
C ILE A 548 8.54 11.53 -4.20
N LYS A 549 9.07 12.67 -4.64
CA LYS A 549 10.08 12.77 -5.72
C LYS A 549 11.34 11.98 -5.42
N SER A 550 11.73 11.88 -4.14
CA SER A 550 12.92 11.11 -3.74
C SER A 550 12.80 9.61 -4.03
N VAL A 551 11.57 9.08 -4.11
CA VAL A 551 11.29 7.66 -4.41
C VAL A 551 10.70 7.45 -5.80
N THR A 552 9.97 8.42 -6.35
CA THR A 552 9.48 8.40 -7.75
C THR A 552 10.60 8.83 -8.68
N THR A 553 11.52 7.91 -8.95
CA THR A 553 12.66 8.12 -9.83
C THR A 553 12.36 7.70 -11.27
N THR A 554 13.23 8.05 -12.21
CA THR A 554 13.23 7.49 -13.58
C THR A 554 13.25 5.97 -13.56
N GLU A 555 13.81 5.33 -12.53
CA GLU A 555 13.87 3.87 -12.37
C GLU A 555 12.49 3.24 -12.13
N LEU A 556 11.53 3.95 -11.50
CA LEU A 556 10.15 3.47 -11.38
C LEU A 556 9.46 3.47 -12.77
N SER A 557 9.81 4.42 -13.64
CA SER A 557 9.35 4.40 -15.04
C SER A 557 9.98 3.24 -15.83
N LYS A 558 11.20 2.83 -15.49
CA LYS A 558 11.84 1.62 -16.06
C LYS A 558 11.19 0.31 -15.58
N PHE A 559 10.36 0.32 -14.53
CA PHE A 559 9.58 -0.87 -14.17
C PHE A 559 8.72 -1.35 -15.35
N GLY A 560 8.10 -0.40 -16.05
CA GLY A 560 7.39 -0.68 -17.29
C GLY A 560 8.30 -1.21 -18.40
N GLU A 561 9.56 -0.75 -18.47
CA GLU A 561 10.55 -1.27 -19.42
C GLU A 561 10.96 -2.71 -19.12
N TYR A 562 11.05 -3.13 -17.84
CA TYR A 562 11.34 -4.54 -17.52
C TYR A 562 10.23 -5.50 -17.93
N ILE A 563 8.98 -5.02 -17.96
CA ILE A 563 7.81 -5.81 -18.35
C ILE A 563 7.64 -5.82 -19.88
N TYR A 564 8.11 -4.77 -20.55
CA TYR A 564 7.88 -4.54 -21.98
C TYR A 564 9.16 -4.50 -22.82
N CYS A 565 10.31 -4.92 -22.28
CA CYS A 565 11.53 -4.96 -23.07
C CYS A 565 11.39 -6.02 -24.19
N VAL A 566 12.06 -5.76 -25.32
CA VAL A 566 12.07 -6.65 -26.48
C VAL A 566 12.47 -8.08 -26.08
N ASP A 567 13.38 -8.15 -25.12
CA ASP A 567 13.89 -9.33 -24.43
C ASP A 567 12.79 -10.12 -23.74
N PHE A 568 11.92 -9.44 -23.01
CA PHE A 568 10.84 -10.10 -22.33
C PHE A 568 9.76 -10.60 -23.30
N LYS A 569 9.50 -9.86 -24.38
CA LYS A 569 8.53 -10.27 -25.39
C LYS A 569 8.99 -11.48 -26.19
N LYS A 570 10.20 -11.46 -26.77
CA LYS A 570 10.69 -12.61 -27.55
C LYS A 570 10.91 -13.83 -26.64
N PHE A 571 11.02 -13.68 -25.31
CA PHE A 571 11.00 -14.81 -24.36
C PHE A 571 9.66 -15.49 -24.39
N LEU A 572 8.59 -14.72 -24.18
CA LEU A 572 7.24 -15.25 -24.17
C LEU A 572 6.89 -15.85 -25.53
N GLU A 573 7.38 -15.27 -26.63
CA GLU A 573 7.24 -15.85 -27.96
C GLU A 573 7.96 -17.19 -28.09
N LEU A 574 9.24 -17.27 -27.71
CA LEU A 574 10.01 -18.53 -27.73
C LEU A 574 9.39 -19.58 -26.79
N SER A 575 8.95 -19.17 -25.61
CA SER A 575 8.29 -20.05 -24.64
C SER A 575 6.97 -20.57 -25.15
N SER A 576 6.30 -19.83 -26.02
CA SER A 576 5.07 -20.26 -26.68
C SER A 576 5.34 -21.16 -27.89
N GLU A 577 6.58 -21.22 -28.39
CA GLU A 577 6.96 -22.07 -29.51
C GLU A 577 6.84 -23.56 -29.13
N LYS A 578 6.45 -24.37 -30.12
CA LYS A 578 6.47 -25.84 -30.05
C LYS A 578 7.53 -26.34 -31.04
N PRO A 579 8.80 -26.40 -30.63
CA PRO A 579 9.88 -26.70 -31.55
C PRO A 579 9.79 -28.15 -32.03
N ASN A 580 10.24 -28.37 -33.27
CA ASN A 580 10.38 -29.70 -33.86
C ASN A 580 11.86 -30.11 -33.96
N SER A 581 12.10 -31.37 -34.34
CA SER A 581 13.47 -31.92 -34.41
C SER A 581 14.38 -31.13 -35.36
N ALA A 582 13.86 -30.61 -36.47
CA ALA A 582 14.65 -29.84 -37.43
C ALA A 582 15.12 -28.49 -36.86
N LYS A 583 14.23 -27.78 -36.15
CA LYS A 583 14.55 -26.52 -35.46
C LYS A 583 15.58 -26.75 -34.35
N LEU A 584 15.38 -27.80 -33.55
CA LEU A 584 16.29 -28.15 -32.46
C LEU A 584 17.69 -28.49 -32.99
N ASN A 585 17.80 -29.39 -33.97
CA ASN A 585 19.08 -29.73 -34.61
C ASN A 585 19.74 -28.52 -35.27
N SER A 586 18.94 -27.65 -35.90
CA SER A 586 19.48 -26.43 -36.52
C SER A 586 20.14 -25.51 -35.50
N GLU A 587 19.60 -25.35 -34.30
CA GLU A 587 20.18 -24.45 -33.29
C GLU A 587 21.41 -25.08 -32.61
N PHE A 588 21.33 -26.36 -32.25
CA PHE A 588 22.43 -27.06 -31.59
C PHE A 588 23.61 -27.41 -32.50
N SER A 589 23.45 -27.36 -33.83
CA SER A 589 24.56 -27.50 -34.79
C SER A 589 25.46 -26.25 -34.87
N LYS A 590 24.99 -25.11 -34.36
CA LYS A 590 25.74 -23.84 -34.34
C LYS A 590 26.67 -23.79 -33.13
N SER A 591 27.79 -23.09 -33.23
CA SER A 591 28.60 -22.71 -32.06
C SER A 591 28.96 -21.24 -32.20
N PRO A 592 28.24 -20.34 -31.49
CA PRO A 592 28.56 -18.93 -31.48
C PRO A 592 30.01 -18.72 -31.03
N SER A 593 30.69 -17.75 -31.64
CA SER A 593 32.13 -17.57 -31.42
C SER A 593 32.50 -17.13 -30.01
N SER A 594 31.58 -16.55 -29.23
CA SER A 594 31.76 -16.05 -27.87
C SER A 594 31.86 -17.17 -26.83
N LYS A 595 30.80 -17.99 -26.69
CA LYS A 595 30.68 -19.03 -25.65
C LYS A 595 31.31 -20.39 -25.99
N LYS A 596 31.74 -20.62 -27.24
CA LYS A 596 32.39 -21.89 -27.68
C LYS A 596 31.55 -23.13 -27.32
N LEU A 597 30.24 -23.05 -27.54
CA LEU A 597 29.28 -24.10 -27.19
C LEU A 597 29.55 -25.38 -27.96
N LEU A 598 29.29 -26.54 -27.34
CA LEU A 598 29.34 -27.84 -28.00
C LEU A 598 28.36 -27.86 -29.19
N LYS A 599 28.81 -28.42 -30.31
CA LYS A 599 27.97 -28.65 -31.50
C LYS A 599 27.38 -30.05 -31.43
N ILE A 600 26.06 -30.15 -31.57
CA ILE A 600 25.32 -31.41 -31.48
C ILE A 600 24.35 -31.44 -32.66
N ASN A 601 24.75 -32.09 -33.74
CA ASN A 601 23.97 -32.10 -35.00
C ASN A 601 22.73 -33.00 -34.92
N ASP A 602 22.74 -33.97 -34.01
CA ASP A 602 21.79 -35.05 -33.81
C ASP A 602 21.07 -34.94 -32.44
N ILE A 603 20.95 -33.72 -31.89
CA ILE A 603 20.41 -33.50 -30.54
C ILE A 603 18.99 -34.07 -30.39
N SER A 604 18.15 -33.98 -31.41
CA SER A 604 16.80 -34.54 -31.35
C SER A 604 16.80 -36.04 -31.16
N ASP A 605 17.72 -36.75 -31.82
CA ASP A 605 17.78 -38.21 -31.77
C ASP A 605 18.29 -38.68 -30.41
N ARG A 606 19.30 -37.98 -29.89
CA ARG A 606 19.84 -38.14 -28.53
C ARG A 606 18.75 -37.99 -27.46
N VAL A 607 18.05 -36.86 -27.48
CA VAL A 607 16.97 -36.55 -26.54
C VAL A 607 15.79 -37.53 -26.69
N ASN A 608 15.40 -37.89 -27.92
CA ASN A 608 14.35 -38.88 -28.16
C ASN A 608 14.68 -40.26 -27.57
N SER A 609 15.95 -40.68 -27.70
CA SER A 609 16.43 -41.95 -27.15
C SER A 609 16.37 -41.96 -25.62
N GLU A 610 16.76 -40.85 -24.99
CA GLU A 610 16.72 -40.67 -23.52
C GLU A 610 15.30 -40.56 -22.96
N MET A 611 14.39 -39.96 -23.71
CA MET A 611 12.97 -39.84 -23.34
C MET A 611 12.23 -41.18 -23.43
N HIS A 612 12.81 -42.19 -24.09
CA HIS A 612 12.17 -43.49 -24.33
C HIS A 612 10.76 -43.34 -24.91
N ILE A 613 10.64 -42.51 -25.97
CA ILE A 613 9.35 -42.12 -26.54
C ILE A 613 8.58 -43.36 -27.02
N ASN A 614 7.38 -43.54 -26.49
CA ASN A 614 6.43 -44.57 -26.91
C ASN A 614 5.06 -43.93 -27.13
N ASN A 615 4.42 -44.25 -28.26
CA ASN A 615 3.12 -43.68 -28.63
C ASN A 615 3.07 -42.14 -28.60
N GLY A 616 4.19 -41.49 -28.93
CA GLY A 616 4.29 -40.03 -28.96
C GLY A 616 4.46 -39.34 -27.61
N ALA A 617 4.67 -40.09 -26.53
CA ALA A 617 4.96 -39.54 -25.20
C ALA A 617 6.25 -40.15 -24.62
N PHE A 618 6.98 -39.41 -23.80
CA PHE A 618 8.11 -39.95 -23.05
C PHE A 618 7.63 -40.93 -21.96
N ASN A 619 8.52 -41.81 -21.50
CA ASN A 619 8.27 -42.67 -20.35
C ASN A 619 8.97 -42.08 -19.12
N GLU A 620 8.18 -41.59 -18.16
CA GLU A 620 8.67 -40.89 -16.97
C GLU A 620 9.51 -41.77 -16.04
N ASN A 621 9.34 -43.09 -16.11
CA ASN A 621 10.14 -44.00 -15.31
C ASN A 621 11.52 -44.19 -15.93
N ASP A 622 11.66 -44.14 -17.25
CA ASP A 622 12.92 -44.42 -17.94
C ASP A 622 13.67 -43.14 -18.33
N PHE A 623 12.98 -42.01 -18.44
CA PHE A 623 13.62 -40.71 -18.63
C PHE A 623 14.22 -40.19 -17.30
N ASN A 624 15.52 -40.42 -17.11
CA ASN A 624 16.23 -40.20 -15.84
C ASN A 624 16.02 -38.79 -15.24
N ALA A 625 16.04 -37.74 -16.06
CA ALA A 625 15.85 -36.37 -15.60
C ALA A 625 14.46 -36.18 -14.96
N VAL A 626 13.40 -36.55 -15.67
CA VAL A 626 12.01 -36.47 -15.18
C VAL A 626 11.77 -37.37 -13.98
N TYR A 627 12.25 -38.61 -14.01
CA TYR A 627 12.14 -39.54 -12.88
C TYR A 627 12.75 -38.92 -11.61
N ASN A 628 13.96 -38.36 -11.71
CA ASN A 628 14.64 -37.76 -10.58
C ASN A 628 13.96 -36.48 -10.09
N SER A 629 13.41 -35.67 -11.00
CA SER A 629 12.61 -34.48 -10.68
C SER A 629 11.35 -34.86 -9.87
N ILE A 630 10.62 -35.91 -10.26
CA ILE A 630 9.48 -36.43 -9.49
C ILE A 630 9.95 -36.90 -8.10
N VAL A 631 11.02 -37.69 -8.05
CA VAL A 631 11.53 -38.24 -6.78
C VAL A 631 11.99 -37.15 -5.82
N LEU A 632 12.72 -36.13 -6.29
CA LEU A 632 13.13 -35.02 -5.44
C LEU A 632 11.95 -34.15 -5.01
N SER A 633 10.95 -33.99 -5.88
CA SER A 633 9.69 -33.32 -5.52
C SER A 633 8.99 -34.07 -4.40
N LYS A 634 8.84 -35.39 -4.48
CA LYS A 634 8.31 -36.19 -3.35
C LYS A 634 9.12 -35.98 -2.06
N LEU A 635 10.45 -35.96 -2.14
CA LEU A 635 11.30 -35.71 -0.97
C LEU A 635 11.12 -34.29 -0.39
N SER A 636 10.79 -33.28 -1.21
CA SER A 636 10.61 -31.90 -0.77
C SER A 636 9.33 -31.67 0.04
N LEU A 637 8.38 -32.61 0.01
CA LEU A 637 7.22 -32.58 0.90
C LEU A 637 7.54 -33.14 2.30
N LEU A 638 8.61 -33.93 2.43
CA LEU A 638 8.91 -34.63 3.68
C LEU A 638 9.63 -33.74 4.70
N ASN A 639 9.24 -33.86 5.97
CA ASN A 639 9.98 -33.29 7.10
C ASN A 639 11.12 -34.21 7.58
N HIS A 640 11.92 -33.77 8.55
CA HIS A 640 13.08 -34.52 9.01
C HIS A 640 12.73 -35.92 9.54
N LYS A 641 11.57 -36.10 10.18
CA LYS A 641 11.17 -37.39 10.75
C LYS A 641 10.88 -38.39 9.64
N GLU A 642 10.15 -37.96 8.63
CA GLU A 642 9.78 -38.75 7.46
C GLU A 642 11.02 -39.12 6.64
N ILE A 643 11.90 -38.16 6.36
CA ILE A 643 13.18 -38.42 5.66
C ILE A 643 14.04 -39.41 6.46
N ASN A 644 14.22 -39.17 7.77
CA ASN A 644 15.02 -40.07 8.62
C ASN A 644 14.44 -41.49 8.68
N THR A 645 13.12 -41.62 8.63
CA THR A 645 12.41 -42.90 8.55
C THR A 645 12.69 -43.59 7.23
N LEU A 646 12.58 -42.86 6.12
CA LEU A 646 12.85 -43.36 4.77
C LEU A 646 14.30 -43.86 4.63
N VAL A 647 15.29 -43.10 5.12
CA VAL A 647 16.71 -43.48 5.05
C VAL A 647 17.17 -44.40 6.18
N LYS A 648 16.33 -44.63 7.20
CA LYS A 648 16.61 -45.40 8.42
C LYS A 648 17.87 -44.92 9.15
N LYS A 649 18.05 -43.60 9.21
CA LYS A 649 19.20 -42.93 9.83
C LYS A 649 18.78 -41.52 10.24
N ARG A 650 19.24 -41.06 11.41
CA ARG A 650 19.11 -39.66 11.81
C ARG A 650 20.09 -38.82 11.00
N LEU A 651 19.63 -38.30 9.87
CA LEU A 651 20.38 -37.46 8.95
C LEU A 651 20.01 -35.98 9.14
N TYR A 652 18.71 -35.71 9.24
CA TYR A 652 18.15 -34.38 9.46
C TYR A 652 17.77 -34.19 10.93
N SER A 653 17.98 -32.98 11.45
CA SER A 653 17.87 -32.72 12.89
C SER A 653 16.52 -32.18 13.32
N GLY A 654 15.83 -31.46 12.43
CA GLY A 654 14.56 -30.78 12.71
C GLY A 654 14.65 -29.68 13.76
N LYS A 655 15.85 -29.12 14.00
CA LYS A 655 16.05 -28.04 15.00
C LYS A 655 15.65 -26.67 14.47
N ASP A 656 15.68 -26.51 13.16
CA ASP A 656 15.30 -25.33 12.37
C ASP A 656 14.68 -25.82 11.06
N LEU A 657 13.97 -24.94 10.33
CA LEU A 657 13.35 -25.30 9.04
C LEU A 657 14.41 -25.82 8.04
N ALA A 658 15.57 -25.18 8.06
CA ALA A 658 16.70 -25.53 7.23
C ALA A 658 17.28 -26.94 7.47
N THR A 659 17.01 -27.56 8.62
CA THR A 659 17.30 -28.99 8.89
C THR A 659 16.04 -29.83 9.02
N ASP A 660 14.87 -29.28 8.66
CA ASP A 660 13.59 -29.96 8.60
C ASP A 660 13.26 -30.44 7.18
N ASN A 661 13.64 -29.67 6.15
CA ASN A 661 13.35 -30.00 4.76
C ASN A 661 14.62 -30.28 3.94
N VAL A 662 14.48 -31.10 2.91
CA VAL A 662 15.59 -31.49 2.01
C VAL A 662 16.09 -30.34 1.15
N LEU A 663 15.23 -29.40 0.75
CA LEU A 663 15.56 -28.35 -0.22
C LEU A 663 16.18 -27.10 0.38
N ILE A 664 15.82 -26.70 1.60
CA ILE A 664 16.20 -25.37 2.13
C ILE A 664 17.73 -25.15 2.15
N ARG A 665 18.52 -26.21 2.32
CA ARG A 665 20.00 -26.15 2.26
C ARG A 665 20.60 -26.94 1.10
N LEU A 666 19.80 -27.23 0.08
CA LEU A 666 20.25 -27.92 -1.13
C LEU A 666 20.67 -26.91 -2.21
N PRO A 667 19.79 -26.28 -3.02
CA PRO A 667 20.23 -25.36 -4.05
C PRO A 667 20.37 -23.95 -3.47
N LYS A 668 21.57 -23.38 -3.59
CA LYS A 668 21.76 -21.93 -3.54
C LYS A 668 21.21 -21.28 -4.82
N SER A 669 21.34 -21.98 -5.94
CA SER A 669 20.82 -21.63 -7.26
C SER A 669 20.14 -22.84 -7.87
N ILE A 670 18.94 -22.70 -8.40
CA ILE A 670 18.30 -23.76 -9.18
C ILE A 670 18.71 -23.73 -10.65
N ASP A 671 19.17 -22.60 -11.19
CA ASP A 671 19.76 -22.52 -12.55
C ASP A 671 21.01 -23.37 -12.72
N GLY A 672 21.68 -23.72 -11.62
CA GLY A 672 22.91 -24.48 -11.61
C GLY A 672 22.83 -25.87 -12.22
N ASN A 673 23.99 -26.51 -12.38
CA ASN A 673 24.07 -27.95 -12.63
C ASN A 673 24.65 -28.68 -11.42
N HIS A 674 24.21 -29.91 -11.18
CA HIS A 674 24.70 -30.79 -10.12
C HIS A 674 24.70 -30.15 -8.72
N GLN A 675 23.62 -29.50 -8.34
CA GLN A 675 23.45 -28.73 -7.09
C GLN A 675 23.71 -29.58 -5.83
N TRP A 676 23.66 -30.91 -5.94
CA TRP A 676 24.02 -31.82 -4.84
C TRP A 676 25.52 -31.95 -4.61
N LEU A 677 26.37 -31.49 -5.54
CA LEU A 677 27.81 -31.45 -5.41
C LEU A 677 28.26 -30.13 -4.78
N LYS A 678 29.34 -30.21 -3.98
CA LYS A 678 29.99 -29.00 -3.43
C LYS A 678 30.58 -28.10 -4.52
N LYS A 679 31.01 -28.69 -5.63
CA LYS A 679 31.47 -27.98 -6.82
C LYS A 679 30.86 -28.67 -8.02
N ALA A 680 30.19 -27.91 -8.87
CA ALA A 680 29.67 -28.45 -10.10
C ALA A 680 30.82 -28.76 -11.08
N PRO A 681 30.64 -29.75 -11.97
CA PRO A 681 31.52 -29.94 -13.12
C PRO A 681 31.60 -28.65 -13.95
N PRO A 682 32.75 -28.40 -14.60
CA PRO A 682 32.84 -27.27 -15.53
C PRO A 682 31.85 -27.46 -16.69
N GLN A 683 31.52 -26.36 -17.35
CA GLN A 683 30.66 -26.38 -18.52
C GLN A 683 31.38 -26.99 -19.73
N ILE A 684 30.65 -27.67 -20.61
CA ILE A 684 31.22 -28.33 -21.78
C ILE A 684 31.51 -27.28 -22.86
N ARG A 685 32.75 -27.25 -23.38
CA ARG A 685 33.22 -26.23 -24.33
C ARG A 685 34.03 -26.87 -25.45
N THR A 686 33.97 -26.31 -26.65
CA THR A 686 34.74 -26.82 -27.82
C THR A 686 36.23 -26.47 -27.77
N ASP A 687 36.62 -25.45 -27.00
CA ASP A 687 38.02 -25.02 -26.84
C ASP A 687 38.72 -25.70 -25.66
N GLU A 688 38.01 -26.58 -24.95
CA GLU A 688 38.52 -27.37 -23.82
C GLU A 688 39.02 -26.53 -22.63
N ASN A 689 38.58 -25.28 -22.52
CA ASN A 689 38.98 -24.38 -21.45
C ASN A 689 38.00 -24.46 -20.25
N TYR A 690 38.36 -25.23 -19.23
CA TYR A 690 37.51 -25.53 -18.07
C TYR A 690 37.87 -24.75 -16.80
N ASN A 691 38.15 -23.45 -16.91
CA ASN A 691 38.89 -22.72 -15.88
C ASN A 691 38.12 -22.29 -14.61
N THR A 692 36.84 -22.63 -14.42
CA THR A 692 36.13 -22.29 -13.17
C THR A 692 35.04 -23.30 -12.84
N THR A 693 34.97 -23.70 -11.57
CA THR A 693 33.88 -24.54 -11.05
C THR A 693 33.08 -23.69 -10.07
N LYS A 694 31.80 -23.49 -10.36
CA LYS A 694 30.88 -22.76 -9.48
C LYS A 694 30.27 -23.72 -8.45
N SER A 695 29.85 -23.18 -7.32
CA SER A 695 29.00 -23.92 -6.37
C SER A 695 27.58 -23.39 -6.52
N TYR A 696 26.67 -24.29 -6.88
CA TYR A 696 25.24 -23.99 -6.95
C TYR A 696 24.47 -24.54 -5.76
N GLY A 697 25.11 -25.38 -4.93
CA GLY A 697 24.60 -25.79 -3.63
C GLY A 697 25.24 -25.02 -2.49
N TYR A 698 24.64 -25.13 -1.30
CA TYR A 698 25.26 -24.62 -0.06
C TYR A 698 26.43 -25.49 0.38
N ASP A 699 27.30 -24.96 1.24
CA ASP A 699 28.46 -25.68 1.79
C ASP A 699 28.09 -26.97 2.53
N ILE A 700 26.96 -26.96 3.25
CA ILE A 700 26.41 -28.15 3.92
C ILE A 700 25.83 -29.17 2.93
N GLY A 701 25.46 -28.70 1.71
CA GLY A 701 25.00 -29.42 0.54
C GLY A 701 23.86 -30.41 0.77
N PHE A 702 23.71 -31.35 -0.17
CA PHE A 702 22.70 -32.39 -0.07
C PHE A 702 23.14 -33.45 0.96
N LEU A 703 22.49 -33.55 2.11
CA LEU A 703 22.89 -34.54 3.12
C LEU A 703 22.78 -36.00 2.63
N LEU A 704 21.86 -36.31 1.71
CA LEU A 704 21.78 -37.63 1.06
C LEU A 704 23.03 -37.94 0.22
N TRP A 705 23.73 -36.91 -0.27
CA TRP A 705 24.98 -37.01 -1.01
C TRP A 705 26.22 -36.93 -0.11
N ASN A 706 26.27 -35.97 0.81
CA ASN A 706 27.47 -35.67 1.59
C ASN A 706 27.83 -36.77 2.59
N ASP A 707 26.83 -37.48 3.14
CA ASP A 707 27.11 -38.68 3.94
C ASP A 707 27.44 -39.87 3.04
N LYS A 708 28.73 -40.25 2.96
CA LYS A 708 29.22 -41.34 2.10
C LYS A 708 28.41 -42.64 2.18
N LYS A 709 27.97 -43.03 3.38
CA LYS A 709 27.17 -44.26 3.58
C LYS A 709 25.76 -44.10 3.01
N THR A 710 25.12 -42.96 3.25
CA THR A 710 23.79 -42.63 2.72
C THR A 710 23.83 -42.50 1.21
N ARG A 711 24.84 -41.81 0.66
CA ARG A 711 25.04 -41.69 -0.79
C ARG A 711 25.08 -43.05 -1.50
N LYS A 712 25.90 -43.97 -0.98
CA LYS A 712 26.05 -45.31 -1.55
C LYS A 712 24.82 -46.18 -1.36
N ARG A 713 24.16 -46.12 -0.19
CA ARG A 713 23.05 -47.01 0.16
C ARG A 713 21.69 -46.52 -0.32
N PHE A 714 21.54 -45.22 -0.48
CA PHE A 714 20.28 -44.54 -0.66
C PHE A 714 20.28 -43.66 -1.92
N PHE A 715 21.05 -42.56 -1.98
CA PHE A 715 21.02 -41.62 -3.12
C PHE A 715 21.16 -42.34 -4.48
N ARG A 716 22.23 -43.13 -4.67
CA ARG A 716 22.50 -43.88 -5.93
C ARG A 716 21.52 -45.03 -6.22
N LYS A 717 20.59 -45.29 -5.32
CA LYS A 717 19.54 -46.32 -5.47
C LYS A 717 18.15 -45.72 -5.54
N LEU A 718 18.04 -44.45 -5.22
CA LEU A 718 16.83 -43.67 -5.27
C LEU A 718 16.77 -42.89 -6.59
N PHE A 719 17.87 -42.22 -6.97
CA PHE A 719 18.02 -41.49 -8.23
C PHE A 719 18.69 -42.34 -9.31
N LYS A 720 18.37 -42.07 -10.58
CA LYS A 720 18.90 -42.74 -11.77
C LYS A 720 19.87 -41.84 -12.52
N GLY A 721 21.00 -42.38 -12.98
CA GLY A 721 21.91 -41.66 -13.89
C GLY A 721 22.52 -42.62 -14.92
N PRO A 722 23.42 -42.16 -15.81
CA PRO A 722 23.76 -40.76 -16.07
C PRO A 722 22.51 -39.93 -16.44
N LEU A 723 22.54 -38.61 -16.27
CA LEU A 723 21.36 -37.79 -16.55
C LEU A 723 21.17 -37.59 -18.06
N ASN A 724 22.26 -37.44 -18.79
CA ASN A 724 22.28 -37.29 -20.25
C ASN A 724 23.00 -38.49 -20.86
N PRO A 725 22.47 -39.72 -20.74
CA PRO A 725 23.23 -40.91 -21.07
C PRO A 725 23.62 -41.03 -22.55
N SER A 726 22.91 -40.37 -23.47
CA SER A 726 23.31 -40.28 -24.88
C SER A 726 24.46 -39.29 -25.13
N LEU A 727 24.77 -38.41 -24.17
CA LEU A 727 25.94 -37.52 -24.18
C LEU A 727 27.09 -38.07 -23.33
N GLU A 728 26.78 -38.63 -22.17
CA GLU A 728 27.73 -39.08 -21.15
C GLU A 728 28.19 -40.53 -21.34
N THR A 729 27.32 -41.39 -21.90
CA THR A 729 27.57 -42.80 -22.24
C THR A 729 27.10 -43.13 -23.67
N PRO A 730 27.50 -42.35 -24.68
CA PRO A 730 26.90 -42.34 -26.02
C PRO A 730 26.92 -43.72 -26.71
N VAL A 731 27.98 -44.50 -26.51
CA VAL A 731 28.15 -45.83 -27.10
C VAL A 731 27.09 -46.83 -26.63
N GLU A 732 26.56 -46.68 -25.40
CA GLU A 732 25.47 -47.55 -24.91
C GLU A 732 24.13 -47.25 -25.58
N TYR A 733 24.02 -46.12 -26.30
CA TYR A 733 22.83 -45.63 -26.97
C TYR A 733 23.03 -45.49 -28.49
N ASP A 734 24.05 -46.14 -29.04
CA ASP A 734 24.41 -46.12 -30.48
C ASP A 734 24.72 -44.71 -31.04
N PHE A 735 25.25 -43.82 -30.20
CA PHE A 735 25.70 -42.49 -30.62
C PHE A 735 27.23 -42.35 -30.63
N GLU A 736 27.74 -41.41 -31.44
CA GLU A 736 29.14 -41.01 -31.40
C GLU A 736 29.47 -40.23 -30.12
N ASP A 737 30.69 -40.44 -29.58
CA ASP A 737 31.23 -39.64 -28.47
C ASP A 737 31.70 -38.28 -28.99
N ILE A 738 30.90 -37.27 -28.67
CA ILE A 738 31.14 -35.88 -29.06
C ILE A 738 31.76 -35.05 -27.92
N LEU A 739 31.92 -35.63 -26.72
CA LEU A 739 32.55 -34.92 -25.60
C LEU A 739 34.07 -34.87 -25.82
N PRO A 740 34.72 -33.71 -25.62
CA PRO A 740 36.17 -33.63 -25.67
C PRO A 740 36.82 -34.57 -24.67
N ASN A 741 37.90 -35.27 -25.07
CA ASN A 741 38.61 -36.22 -24.19
C ASN A 741 39.13 -35.59 -22.90
N SER A 742 39.37 -34.28 -22.91
CA SER A 742 39.79 -33.48 -21.76
C SER A 742 38.67 -33.14 -20.78
N TYR A 743 37.40 -33.36 -21.12
CA TYR A 743 36.28 -33.04 -20.24
C TYR A 743 36.35 -33.90 -18.96
N PRO A 744 36.46 -33.29 -17.76
CA PRO A 744 36.88 -34.02 -16.57
C PRO A 744 35.75 -34.84 -15.91
N TYR A 745 34.48 -34.56 -16.23
CA TYR A 745 33.33 -35.22 -15.63
C TYR A 745 32.68 -36.20 -16.61
N ARG A 746 32.99 -37.49 -16.47
CA ARG A 746 32.46 -38.55 -17.34
C ARG A 746 31.80 -39.64 -16.50
N PRO A 747 30.48 -39.55 -16.24
CA PRO A 747 29.72 -40.66 -15.67
C PRO A 747 29.81 -41.91 -16.55
N ASN A 748 29.56 -43.07 -15.94
CA ASN A 748 29.47 -44.34 -16.66
C ASN A 748 28.48 -45.27 -15.96
N LYS A 749 28.25 -46.46 -16.53
CA LYS A 749 27.32 -47.46 -16.00
C LYS A 749 27.60 -47.86 -14.55
N GLU A 750 28.87 -48.01 -14.17
CA GLU A 750 29.26 -48.33 -12.80
C GLU A 750 29.20 -47.12 -11.88
N CYS A 751 29.31 -45.92 -12.45
CA CYS A 751 29.34 -44.65 -11.74
C CYS A 751 28.50 -43.57 -12.39
N GLN A 752 27.19 -43.75 -12.24
CA GLN A 752 26.14 -42.85 -12.75
C GLN A 752 26.17 -41.44 -12.13
N PHE A 753 26.75 -41.30 -10.94
CA PHE A 753 26.95 -40.03 -10.26
C PHE A 753 28.38 -39.98 -9.67
N PRO A 754 29.39 -39.56 -10.46
CA PRO A 754 30.75 -39.31 -9.98
C PRO A 754 30.81 -38.18 -8.96
N SER A 755 31.79 -38.25 -8.06
CA SER A 755 32.13 -37.10 -7.20
C SER A 755 33.07 -36.18 -7.95
N TYR A 756 32.89 -34.87 -7.82
CA TYR A 756 33.77 -33.89 -8.42
C TYR A 756 34.18 -32.83 -7.37
N PRO A 757 35.46 -32.39 -7.34
CA PRO A 757 36.61 -32.82 -8.17
C PRO A 757 37.36 -34.06 -7.62
N GLU A 758 36.90 -34.65 -6.51
CA GLU A 758 37.69 -35.58 -5.70
C GLU A 758 38.05 -36.92 -6.37
N SER A 759 37.20 -37.49 -7.24
CA SER A 759 37.57 -38.64 -8.08
C SER A 759 36.50 -38.99 -9.13
N ASN A 760 36.92 -39.33 -10.36
CA ASN A 760 36.08 -39.97 -11.39
C ASN A 760 35.66 -41.42 -11.05
N LYS A 761 35.89 -41.85 -9.80
CA LYS A 761 35.56 -43.19 -9.29
C LYS A 761 34.39 -43.10 -8.31
N CYS A 762 33.56 -44.13 -8.27
CA CYS A 762 32.37 -44.18 -7.44
C CYS A 762 32.60 -44.47 -5.94
N ASN A 763 33.70 -43.99 -5.38
CA ASN A 763 34.18 -44.37 -4.05
C ASN A 763 33.32 -43.90 -2.87
#